data_AF-A0A5S5BTF6-F1
#
_entry.id   AF-A0A5S5BTF6-F1
#
_cell.length_a   1.000
_cell.length_b   1.000
_cell.length_c   1.000
_cell.angle_alpha   90.00
_cell.angle_beta   90.00
_cell.angle_gamma   90.00
#
_symmetry.space_group_name_H-M   'P 1'
#
loop_
_entity.id
_entity.type
_entity.pdbx_description
1 polymer ?
#
loop_
_entity_poly.entity_id
_entity_poly.type
_entity_poly.pdbx_seq_one_letter_code
_entity_poly.pdbx_strand_id
1 'polypeptide(L)'
;MMSKKIRNRTRTTQIAVTSLLVAALLAAPVAGAPATAQAAPAALQLPAAGIAGLPAAAATTGTTAQAPAVDAKAVQAFTDEFFARKDVKDILSGAIAVVVKDDKVLLNAGYGYADVAAKKPIDPNGTLFRTASISKAITSTGLMQLVEQGKVDLHGDITKYLPGVNIVNKTGVPVTVEHLLTHTTGFEFTDSGTDANPDAAKPLSLDEFVKRNAPTVVRKPGEVYRYDNLAFNIQGLIIENVTGQPFEQYIQEHVFAPLQMNNATYLLDETSGKKLATGYDGQGKPLGAYQLSPAISPDGSMLASGSDLANFMIAHLNDGAFGGKRVLKAETAKSMLETHYEAAPGVPIMGYGFESFFHNMQNGQYVMGKGGDLPGYHSWMWLIPEHNVGGLILSTSDASVELRTLYFDAFMDRFYPKKAGNAPTAPAFTKQQLTKFEGLYSSLRMPLMATKVTAGDGVLLVDDALGSHTLKPTAPLTFEDESGQIAAFKEDDKGNIAYIYYSSPDSLSQKLVEKPAYTDVQGDSPYAPDINLLRSLGAFEDDGAAAFEPERAITRAEFVAIVARIAGIMPSKNPVAFPDMRDHSLATLVQTVYELGVLTGVPGQNFEPDRAITREEAAIVAFRLATGLIGAAPAPAKLATAPSKWADDAVQFVVSAGWHGPEVTKDASGAAEYRPRASMTKQEAAALYGTLLRGILGH
;
A
#
# COMPACT_ATOMS: atom_id res chain seq x y z
N MET A 1 29.08 -4.69 55.53
CA MET A 1 29.61 -3.80 54.48
C MET A 1 29.68 -4.56 53.17
N MET A 2 29.39 -3.88 52.06
CA MET A 2 29.38 -4.32 50.65
C MET A 2 28.11 -5.01 50.13
N SER A 3 27.20 -4.15 49.66
CA SER A 3 26.08 -4.44 48.75
C SER A 3 26.60 -4.51 47.30
N LYS A 4 26.23 -5.56 46.57
CA LYS A 4 26.47 -5.73 45.12
C LYS A 4 25.37 -5.04 44.33
N LYS A 5 25.72 -3.98 43.59
CA LYS A 5 24.86 -3.29 42.62
C LYS A 5 24.59 -4.20 41.41
N ILE A 6 23.32 -4.55 41.20
CA ILE A 6 22.78 -5.09 39.95
C ILE A 6 22.61 -3.89 38.99
N ARG A 7 23.33 -3.90 37.86
CA ARG A 7 23.09 -2.97 36.74
C ARG A 7 22.03 -3.57 35.82
N ASN A 8 20.79 -3.10 35.93
CA ASN A 8 19.79 -3.28 34.88
C ASN A 8 20.22 -2.45 33.64
N ARG A 9 20.56 -3.14 32.56
CA ARG A 9 20.63 -2.55 31.22
C ARG A 9 19.32 -2.89 30.50
N THR A 10 18.37 -1.98 30.54
CA THR A 10 17.23 -1.96 29.61
C THR A 10 17.78 -1.62 28.23
N ARG A 11 17.82 -2.60 27.33
CA ARG A 11 18.00 -2.38 25.89
C ARG A 11 16.60 -2.13 25.31
N THR A 12 16.32 -0.89 24.95
CA THR A 12 15.14 -0.54 24.15
C THR A 12 15.46 -0.91 22.70
N THR A 13 14.83 -1.98 22.20
CA THR A 13 14.93 -2.36 20.79
C THR A 13 13.92 -1.51 20.01
N GLN A 14 14.39 -0.49 19.29
CA GLN A 14 13.58 0.19 18.27
C GLN A 14 13.47 -0.76 17.07
N ILE A 15 12.26 -1.26 16.82
CA ILE A 15 11.89 -2.00 15.61
C ILE A 15 11.34 -0.95 14.64
N ALA A 16 11.87 -0.90 13.41
CA ALA A 16 11.40 0.00 12.37
C ALA A 16 10.00 -0.43 11.90
N VAL A 17 9.04 0.50 11.93
CA VAL A 17 7.59 0.30 11.65
C VAL A 17 7.25 0.67 10.19
N THR A 18 8.24 0.87 9.33
CA THR A 18 8.10 1.69 8.11
C THR A 18 7.66 0.94 6.84
N SER A 19 7.54 -0.39 6.84
CA SER A 19 7.48 -1.16 5.59
C SER A 19 6.15 -1.05 4.80
N LEU A 20 5.05 -0.58 5.40
CA LEU A 20 3.75 -0.49 4.71
C LEU A 20 3.58 0.77 3.85
N LEU A 21 4.23 1.88 4.18
CA LEU A 21 4.14 3.13 3.41
C LEU A 21 5.07 3.15 2.19
N VAL A 22 6.17 2.39 2.23
CA VAL A 22 7.20 2.39 1.19
C VAL A 22 6.83 1.50 -0.01
N ALA A 23 6.02 0.45 0.19
CA ALA A 23 5.67 -0.50 -0.88
C ALA A 23 4.83 0.13 -2.02
N ALA A 24 4.12 1.25 -1.77
CA ALA A 24 3.37 1.96 -2.80
C ALA A 24 4.22 2.98 -3.60
N LEU A 25 5.37 3.41 -3.07
CA LEU A 25 6.19 4.50 -3.63
C LEU A 25 7.37 4.04 -4.52
N LEU A 26 7.69 2.74 -4.55
CA LEU A 26 8.88 2.25 -5.26
C LEU A 26 8.66 1.81 -6.72
N ALA A 27 7.44 1.95 -7.26
CA ALA A 27 7.13 1.60 -8.65
C ALA A 27 7.56 2.67 -9.70
N ALA A 28 8.55 3.52 -9.41
CA ALA A 28 9.10 4.48 -10.37
C ALA A 28 10.59 4.17 -10.67
N PRO A 29 11.02 4.12 -11.94
CA PRO A 29 12.39 3.81 -12.29
C PRO A 29 13.31 4.96 -11.90
N VAL A 30 14.13 4.76 -10.87
CA VAL A 30 15.21 5.70 -10.52
C VAL A 30 16.32 5.58 -11.57
N ALA A 31 16.29 6.48 -12.55
CA ALA A 31 17.43 6.71 -13.44
C ALA A 31 18.56 7.41 -12.66
N GLY A 32 19.46 6.62 -12.09
CA GLY A 32 20.64 7.14 -11.40
C GLY A 32 21.73 7.63 -12.36
N ALA A 33 22.09 8.91 -12.27
CA ALA A 33 23.41 9.40 -12.66
C ALA A 33 23.92 10.37 -11.58
N PRO A 34 25.23 10.37 -11.24
CA PRO A 34 25.73 11.12 -10.10
C PRO A 34 25.85 12.60 -10.41
N ALA A 35 25.34 13.44 -9.50
CA ALA A 35 25.54 14.87 -9.51
C ALA A 35 27.01 15.21 -9.20
N THR A 36 27.68 15.90 -10.13
CA THR A 36 28.86 16.72 -9.83
C THR A 36 28.46 18.18 -9.99
N ALA A 37 28.97 19.02 -9.08
CA ALA A 37 28.46 20.34 -8.80
C ALA A 37 28.97 21.43 -9.77
N GLN A 38 28.12 22.46 -9.89
CA GLN A 38 28.39 23.89 -10.15
C GLN A 38 28.30 24.48 -11.57
N ALA A 39 27.50 25.56 -11.58
CA ALA A 39 27.50 26.78 -12.41
C ALA A 39 26.56 26.84 -13.62
N ALA A 40 25.70 27.85 -13.60
CA ALA A 40 25.02 28.45 -14.75
C ALA A 40 25.17 29.98 -14.66
N PRO A 41 24.91 30.79 -15.71
CA PRO A 41 24.80 30.46 -17.14
C PRO A 41 25.69 31.38 -18.02
N ALA A 42 25.99 30.97 -19.25
CA ALA A 42 26.41 31.90 -20.30
C ALA A 42 25.78 31.46 -21.63
N ALA A 43 24.96 32.36 -22.19
CA ALA A 43 24.43 32.23 -23.53
C ALA A 43 25.56 32.26 -24.56
N LEU A 44 25.60 31.26 -25.43
CA LEU A 44 26.38 31.30 -26.67
C LEU A 44 25.60 30.55 -27.75
N GLN A 45 25.32 31.29 -28.82
CA GLN A 45 24.59 30.90 -30.01
C GLN A 45 25.51 30.20 -31.03
N LEU A 46 24.90 29.28 -31.82
CA LEU A 46 25.26 28.75 -33.16
C LEU A 46 26.23 27.54 -33.26
N PRO A 47 26.20 26.74 -34.36
CA PRO A 47 25.31 26.76 -35.54
C PRO A 47 24.58 25.43 -35.85
N ALA A 48 23.59 25.52 -36.74
CA ALA A 48 23.06 24.38 -37.49
C ALA A 48 24.16 23.81 -38.40
N ALA A 49 24.50 22.54 -38.21
CA ALA A 49 25.28 21.74 -39.15
C ALA A 49 24.58 20.40 -39.35
N GLY A 50 24.21 20.12 -40.60
CA GLY A 50 23.38 18.99 -40.99
C GLY A 50 24.03 17.64 -40.71
N ILE A 51 23.20 16.69 -40.26
CA ILE A 51 23.48 15.27 -40.37
C ILE A 51 22.61 14.76 -41.52
N ALA A 52 23.20 14.76 -42.71
CA ALA A 52 22.70 14.02 -43.84
C ALA A 52 22.89 12.52 -43.58
N GLY A 53 21.84 11.73 -43.84
CA GLY A 53 21.94 10.33 -44.21
C GLY A 53 22.25 9.32 -43.10
N LEU A 54 21.25 9.01 -42.26
CA LEU A 54 21.14 7.63 -41.75
C LEU A 54 20.31 6.82 -42.75
N PRO A 55 20.73 5.61 -43.15
CA PRO A 55 19.97 4.80 -44.08
C PRO A 55 18.62 4.48 -43.43
N ALA A 56 17.54 4.68 -44.18
CA ALA A 56 16.23 4.15 -43.83
C ALA A 56 16.40 2.65 -43.57
N ALA A 57 16.22 2.24 -42.31
CA ALA A 57 16.14 0.84 -41.96
C ALA A 57 15.01 0.26 -42.80
N ALA A 58 15.37 -0.60 -43.75
CA ALA A 58 14.42 -1.36 -44.53
C ALA A 58 13.49 -2.05 -43.52
N ALA A 59 12.19 -1.78 -43.66
CA ALA A 59 11.16 -2.50 -42.93
C ALA A 59 11.32 -3.98 -43.26
N THR A 60 12.00 -4.70 -42.38
CA THR A 60 11.93 -6.15 -42.34
C THR A 60 10.48 -6.45 -42.04
N THR A 61 9.79 -7.05 -43.01
CA THR A 61 8.51 -7.70 -42.82
C THR A 61 8.69 -8.75 -41.72
N GLY A 62 8.48 -8.34 -40.48
CA GLY A 62 8.54 -9.20 -39.32
C GLY A 62 7.44 -10.24 -39.46
N THR A 63 7.83 -11.46 -39.81
CA THR A 63 7.08 -12.65 -39.43
C THR A 63 6.69 -12.48 -37.97
N THR A 64 5.38 -12.40 -37.68
CA THR A 64 4.85 -12.48 -36.32
C THR A 64 5.32 -13.80 -35.73
N ALA A 65 6.46 -13.78 -35.03
CA ALA A 65 6.97 -14.93 -34.33
C ALA A 65 5.89 -15.35 -33.34
N GLN A 66 5.34 -16.55 -33.54
CA GLN A 66 4.34 -17.11 -32.65
C GLN A 66 4.95 -17.23 -31.25
N ALA A 67 4.20 -16.79 -30.23
CA ALA A 67 4.64 -16.90 -28.85
C ALA A 67 5.05 -18.36 -28.54
N PRO A 68 6.14 -18.59 -27.77
CA PRO A 68 6.52 -19.92 -27.33
C PRO A 68 5.37 -20.60 -26.59
N ALA A 69 5.29 -21.93 -26.69
CA ALA A 69 4.39 -22.70 -25.86
C ALA A 69 4.76 -22.57 -24.38
N VAL A 70 3.76 -22.50 -23.51
CA VAL A 70 3.94 -22.61 -22.06
C VAL A 70 4.14 -24.09 -21.71
N ASP A 71 5.37 -24.58 -21.81
CA ASP A 71 5.77 -25.93 -21.43
C ASP A 71 6.93 -25.91 -20.42
N ALA A 72 7.17 -27.03 -19.74
CA ALA A 72 8.17 -27.13 -18.67
C ALA A 72 9.58 -26.71 -19.10
N LYS A 73 10.00 -27.03 -20.33
CA LYS A 73 11.34 -26.69 -20.82
C LYS A 73 11.45 -25.20 -21.12
N ALA A 74 10.45 -24.63 -21.79
CA ALA A 74 10.42 -23.22 -22.13
C ALA A 74 10.34 -22.35 -20.87
N VAL A 75 9.50 -22.74 -19.90
CA VAL A 75 9.36 -22.04 -18.62
C VAL A 75 10.65 -22.12 -17.81
N GLN A 76 11.25 -23.30 -17.63
CA GLN A 76 12.52 -23.43 -16.90
C GLN A 76 13.62 -22.55 -17.51
N ALA A 77 13.79 -22.59 -18.83
CA ALA A 77 14.79 -21.77 -19.52
C ALA A 77 14.53 -20.26 -19.34
N PHE A 78 13.27 -19.82 -19.45
CA PHE A 78 12.87 -18.44 -19.21
C PHE A 78 13.21 -18.01 -17.77
N THR A 79 12.85 -18.82 -16.78
CA THR A 79 13.08 -18.48 -15.37
C THR A 79 14.56 -18.46 -15.04
N ASP A 80 15.34 -19.44 -15.53
CA ASP A 80 16.80 -19.45 -15.36
C ASP A 80 17.46 -18.22 -15.99
N GLU A 81 17.02 -17.81 -17.19
CA GLU A 81 17.49 -16.60 -17.86
C GLU A 81 17.16 -15.34 -17.05
N PHE A 82 15.92 -15.24 -16.56
CA PHE A 82 15.47 -14.13 -15.73
C PHE A 82 16.34 -13.97 -14.49
N PHE A 83 16.54 -15.06 -13.71
CA PHE A 83 17.39 -15.03 -12.52
C PHE A 83 18.90 -14.98 -12.82
N ALA A 84 19.31 -15.23 -14.07
CA ALA A 84 20.69 -15.05 -14.49
C ALA A 84 21.06 -13.57 -14.73
N ARG A 85 20.08 -12.70 -14.98
CA ARG A 85 20.29 -11.26 -15.22
C ARG A 85 21.01 -10.59 -14.05
N LYS A 86 21.87 -9.61 -14.37
CA LYS A 86 22.69 -8.94 -13.36
C LYS A 86 21.84 -8.12 -12.40
N ASP A 87 20.90 -7.34 -12.90
CA ASP A 87 20.00 -6.49 -12.12
C ASP A 87 19.13 -7.31 -11.15
N VAL A 88 18.66 -8.49 -11.59
CA VAL A 88 17.93 -9.43 -10.72
C VAL A 88 18.85 -10.00 -9.62
N LYS A 89 20.08 -10.41 -9.97
CA LYS A 89 21.05 -10.92 -8.98
C LYS A 89 21.48 -9.88 -7.95
N ASP A 90 21.56 -8.62 -8.32
CA ASP A 90 21.99 -7.54 -7.43
C ASP A 90 20.99 -7.31 -6.28
N ILE A 91 19.70 -7.64 -6.48
CA ILE A 91 18.63 -7.48 -5.48
C ILE A 91 18.18 -8.80 -4.83
N LEU A 92 18.61 -9.95 -5.34
CA LEU A 92 18.12 -11.26 -4.90
C LEU A 92 18.83 -11.76 -3.64
N SER A 93 18.08 -11.93 -2.56
CA SER A 93 18.49 -12.76 -1.41
C SER A 93 18.04 -14.22 -1.57
N GLY A 94 16.74 -14.43 -1.75
CA GLY A 94 16.14 -15.75 -1.94
C GLY A 94 14.76 -15.62 -2.59
N ALA A 95 14.40 -16.57 -3.45
CA ALA A 95 13.11 -16.60 -4.12
C ALA A 95 12.65 -18.02 -4.46
N ILE A 96 11.33 -18.20 -4.58
CA ILE A 96 10.69 -19.37 -5.18
C ILE A 96 9.88 -18.90 -6.38
N ALA A 97 10.04 -19.57 -7.52
CA ALA A 97 9.20 -19.38 -8.71
C ALA A 97 8.46 -20.68 -9.05
N VAL A 98 7.16 -20.58 -9.31
CA VAL A 98 6.30 -21.71 -9.69
C VAL A 98 5.49 -21.34 -10.92
N VAL A 99 5.31 -22.30 -11.82
CA VAL A 99 4.35 -22.19 -12.93
C VAL A 99 3.59 -23.50 -13.05
N VAL A 100 2.27 -23.42 -13.14
CA VAL A 100 1.37 -24.56 -13.33
C VAL A 100 0.57 -24.39 -14.63
N LYS A 101 0.24 -25.50 -15.28
CA LYS A 101 -0.62 -25.54 -16.46
C LYS A 101 -1.29 -26.89 -16.60
N ASP A 102 -2.58 -26.92 -16.95
CA ASP A 102 -3.31 -28.16 -17.27
C ASP A 102 -3.12 -29.25 -16.21
N ASP A 103 -3.39 -28.92 -14.95
CA ASP A 103 -3.23 -29.78 -13.77
C ASP A 103 -1.80 -30.25 -13.46
N LYS A 104 -0.79 -29.61 -14.05
CA LYS A 104 0.62 -30.00 -13.88
C LYS A 104 1.46 -28.83 -13.38
N VAL A 105 2.41 -29.16 -12.51
CA VAL A 105 3.50 -28.25 -12.15
C VAL A 105 4.54 -28.29 -13.27
N LEU A 106 4.66 -27.19 -14.01
CA LEU A 106 5.67 -27.04 -15.07
C LEU A 106 7.02 -26.61 -14.51
N LEU A 107 7.00 -25.82 -13.43
CA LEU A 107 8.17 -25.33 -12.71
C LEU A 107 7.86 -25.23 -11.22
N ASN A 108 8.80 -25.63 -10.39
CA ASN A 108 8.85 -25.32 -8.96
C ASN A 108 10.33 -25.22 -8.54
N ALA A 109 10.89 -24.01 -8.56
CA ALA A 109 12.32 -23.77 -8.47
C ALA A 109 12.67 -22.74 -7.39
N GLY A 110 13.75 -22.99 -6.66
CA GLY A 110 14.33 -22.08 -5.68
C GLY A 110 15.57 -21.38 -6.23
N TYR A 111 15.69 -20.08 -5.98
CA TYR A 111 16.82 -19.24 -6.37
C TYR A 111 17.37 -18.50 -5.16
N GLY A 112 18.69 -18.28 -5.13
CA GLY A 112 19.36 -17.65 -3.97
C GLY A 112 19.35 -18.54 -2.73
N TYR A 113 19.21 -17.92 -1.56
CA TYR A 113 19.40 -18.57 -0.25
C TYR A 113 18.22 -18.34 0.69
N ALA A 114 17.83 -19.39 1.43
CA ALA A 114 16.95 -19.31 2.59
C ALA A 114 17.61 -18.60 3.78
N ASP A 115 18.95 -18.64 3.82
CA ASP A 115 19.79 -17.88 4.75
C ASP A 115 21.09 -17.54 4.02
N VAL A 116 21.30 -16.26 3.76
CA VAL A 116 22.45 -15.72 3.02
C VAL A 116 23.76 -15.95 3.79
N ALA A 117 23.76 -15.81 5.12
CA ALA A 117 24.97 -15.97 5.92
C ALA A 117 25.40 -17.44 6.00
N ALA A 118 24.43 -18.34 6.17
CA ALA A 118 24.66 -19.79 6.18
C ALA A 118 24.82 -20.39 4.76
N LYS A 119 24.55 -19.61 3.70
CA LYS A 119 24.46 -20.08 2.30
C LYS A 119 23.55 -21.29 2.13
N LYS A 120 22.46 -21.34 2.91
CA LYS A 120 21.45 -22.41 2.83
C LYS A 120 20.62 -22.16 1.57
N PRO A 121 20.64 -23.03 0.54
CA PRO A 121 19.85 -22.79 -0.67
C PRO A 121 18.35 -22.84 -0.38
N ILE A 122 17.56 -22.17 -1.20
CA ILE A 122 16.10 -22.32 -1.19
C ILE A 122 15.75 -23.74 -1.67
N ASP A 123 15.04 -24.49 -0.84
CA ASP A 123 14.31 -25.70 -1.24
C ASP A 123 12.84 -25.33 -1.50
N PRO A 124 12.36 -25.35 -2.75
CA PRO A 124 11.00 -24.92 -3.08
C PRO A 124 9.89 -25.83 -2.52
N ASN A 125 10.22 -27.06 -2.07
CA ASN A 125 9.25 -28.00 -1.50
C ASN A 125 9.12 -27.91 0.03
N GLY A 126 10.13 -27.35 0.71
CA GLY A 126 10.23 -27.40 2.17
C GLY A 126 10.56 -26.07 2.84
N THR A 127 11.11 -25.11 2.10
CA THR A 127 11.38 -23.75 2.62
C THR A 127 10.07 -23.00 2.68
N LEU A 128 9.73 -22.52 3.88
CA LEU A 128 8.55 -21.69 4.09
C LEU A 128 8.87 -20.23 3.83
N PHE A 129 7.91 -19.54 3.25
CA PHE A 129 7.91 -18.09 3.12
C PHE A 129 6.68 -17.55 3.84
N ARG A 130 6.77 -16.34 4.39
CA ARG A 130 5.55 -15.58 4.67
C ARG A 130 4.91 -15.23 3.34
N THR A 131 3.67 -15.67 3.15
CA THR A 131 2.93 -15.43 1.90
C THR A 131 2.13 -14.14 1.95
N ALA A 132 2.06 -13.51 3.13
CA ALA A 132 1.34 -12.27 3.36
C ALA A 132 -0.09 -12.36 2.83
N SER A 133 -0.56 -11.38 2.06
CA SER A 133 -1.96 -11.29 1.64
C SER A 133 -2.44 -12.39 0.68
N ILE A 134 -1.59 -13.33 0.22
CA ILE A 134 -2.08 -14.59 -0.39
C ILE A 134 -2.96 -15.38 0.59
N SER A 135 -2.75 -15.23 1.92
CA SER A 135 -3.65 -15.72 2.97
C SER A 135 -5.12 -15.44 2.71
N LYS A 136 -5.44 -14.30 2.07
CA LYS A 136 -6.81 -13.86 1.81
C LYS A 136 -7.56 -14.80 0.86
N ALA A 137 -6.90 -15.25 -0.21
CA ALA A 137 -7.50 -16.20 -1.15
C ALA A 137 -7.83 -17.54 -0.47
N ILE A 138 -6.99 -17.99 0.47
CA ILE A 138 -7.22 -19.20 1.28
C ILE A 138 -8.39 -18.99 2.24
N THR A 139 -8.41 -17.88 2.96
CA THR A 139 -9.50 -17.51 3.88
C THR A 139 -10.85 -17.46 3.15
N SER A 140 -10.91 -16.79 2.00
CA SER A 140 -12.12 -16.74 1.18
C SER A 140 -12.50 -18.11 0.63
N THR A 141 -11.54 -18.97 0.29
CA THR A 141 -11.84 -20.38 -0.09
C THR A 141 -12.57 -21.10 1.04
N GLY A 142 -12.09 -20.99 2.28
CA GLY A 142 -12.74 -21.59 3.45
C GLY A 142 -14.12 -20.99 3.73
N LEU A 143 -14.29 -19.68 3.58
CA LEU A 143 -15.59 -19.04 3.75
C LEU A 143 -16.59 -19.46 2.67
N MET A 144 -16.15 -19.56 1.41
CA MET A 144 -17.00 -19.98 0.30
C MET A 144 -17.42 -21.45 0.42
N GLN A 145 -16.65 -22.31 1.10
CA GLN A 145 -17.12 -23.65 1.50
C GLN A 145 -18.36 -23.57 2.38
N LEU A 146 -18.41 -22.63 3.33
CA LEU A 146 -19.57 -22.44 4.21
C LEU A 146 -20.75 -21.82 3.47
N VAL A 147 -20.49 -20.97 2.47
CA VAL A 147 -21.52 -20.41 1.58
C VAL A 147 -22.19 -21.52 0.77
N GLU A 148 -21.42 -22.39 0.10
CA GLU A 148 -22.00 -23.46 -0.72
C GLU A 148 -22.66 -24.59 0.09
N GLN A 149 -22.36 -24.67 1.39
CA GLN A 149 -23.04 -25.52 2.37
C GLN A 149 -24.34 -24.89 2.90
N GLY A 150 -24.64 -23.64 2.55
CA GLY A 150 -25.81 -22.90 3.04
C GLY A 150 -25.72 -22.48 4.51
N LYS A 151 -24.52 -22.51 5.11
CA LYS A 151 -24.30 -22.08 6.51
C LYS A 151 -24.06 -20.58 6.61
N VAL A 152 -23.51 -19.98 5.55
CA VAL A 152 -23.30 -18.55 5.41
C VAL A 152 -24.06 -18.07 4.17
N ASP A 153 -24.82 -16.98 4.30
CA ASP A 153 -25.51 -16.34 3.19
C ASP A 153 -24.61 -15.23 2.63
N LEU A 154 -24.26 -15.35 1.35
CA LEU A 154 -23.36 -14.43 0.66
C LEU A 154 -23.86 -12.98 0.69
N HIS A 155 -25.18 -12.79 0.60
CA HIS A 155 -25.82 -11.48 0.65
C HIS A 155 -26.45 -11.19 2.02
N GLY A 156 -26.20 -12.06 3.00
CA GLY A 156 -26.67 -11.89 4.37
C GLY A 156 -25.82 -10.90 5.16
N ASP A 157 -26.45 -10.17 6.08
CA ASP A 157 -25.77 -9.28 7.02
C ASP A 157 -24.75 -10.03 7.89
N ILE A 158 -23.50 -9.54 7.91
CA ILE A 158 -22.38 -10.15 8.65
C ILE A 158 -22.60 -10.21 10.16
N THR A 159 -23.42 -9.31 10.72
CA THR A 159 -23.69 -9.24 12.17
C THR A 159 -24.36 -10.50 12.70
N LYS A 160 -25.06 -11.26 11.83
CA LYS A 160 -25.65 -12.56 12.17
C LYS A 160 -24.62 -13.61 12.58
N TYR A 161 -23.37 -13.45 12.15
CA TYR A 161 -22.28 -14.40 12.34
C TYR A 161 -21.23 -13.93 13.36
N LEU A 162 -21.43 -12.76 13.98
CA LEU A 162 -20.44 -12.08 14.81
C LEU A 162 -20.99 -11.72 16.21
N PRO A 163 -21.42 -12.70 17.01
CA PRO A 163 -21.96 -12.44 18.34
C PRO A 163 -20.96 -11.67 19.21
N GLY A 164 -21.39 -10.51 19.72
CA GLY A 164 -20.58 -9.67 20.62
C GLY A 164 -19.59 -8.72 19.92
N VAL A 165 -19.56 -8.65 18.59
CA VAL A 165 -18.81 -7.61 17.86
C VAL A 165 -19.73 -6.41 17.61
N ASN A 166 -19.36 -5.23 18.12
CA ASN A 166 -20.16 -4.01 17.98
C ASN A 166 -19.78 -3.23 16.72
N ILE A 167 -20.43 -3.52 15.60
CA ILE A 167 -20.26 -2.80 14.33
C ILE A 167 -21.29 -1.66 14.26
N VAL A 168 -20.83 -0.42 14.35
CA VAL A 168 -21.72 0.75 14.24
C VAL A 168 -21.94 1.08 12.77
N ASN A 169 -23.19 1.11 12.31
CA ASN A 169 -23.51 1.43 10.92
C ASN A 169 -24.25 2.77 10.79
N LYS A 170 -23.61 3.76 10.17
CA LYS A 170 -24.16 5.11 9.98
C LYS A 170 -24.93 5.28 8.66
N THR A 171 -25.01 4.23 7.83
CA THR A 171 -25.52 4.31 6.45
C THR A 171 -26.91 3.73 6.28
N GLY A 172 -27.34 2.88 7.22
CA GLY A 172 -28.61 2.15 7.14
C GLY A 172 -28.62 0.99 6.14
N VAL A 173 -27.52 0.73 5.43
CA VAL A 173 -27.36 -0.38 4.49
C VAL A 173 -26.51 -1.47 5.13
N PRO A 174 -27.01 -2.72 5.26
CA PRO A 174 -26.25 -3.82 5.86
C PRO A 174 -24.92 -4.10 5.14
N VAL A 175 -23.91 -4.50 5.90
CA VAL A 175 -22.66 -5.04 5.34
C VAL A 175 -22.88 -6.54 5.11
N THR A 176 -22.72 -7.02 3.88
CA THR A 176 -22.90 -8.43 3.52
C THR A 176 -21.58 -9.19 3.53
N VAL A 177 -21.64 -10.51 3.49
CA VAL A 177 -20.46 -11.37 3.35
C VAL A 177 -19.73 -11.09 2.02
N GLU A 178 -20.47 -10.85 0.94
CA GLU A 178 -19.93 -10.41 -0.34
C GLU A 178 -19.11 -9.13 -0.23
N HIS A 179 -19.55 -8.14 0.57
CA HIS A 179 -18.78 -6.92 0.78
C HIS A 179 -17.44 -7.17 1.49
N LEU A 180 -17.35 -8.20 2.35
CA LEU A 180 -16.08 -8.62 2.94
C LEU A 180 -15.16 -9.24 1.88
N LEU A 181 -15.72 -10.09 1.02
CA LEU A 181 -14.98 -10.80 -0.04
C LEU A 181 -14.45 -9.87 -1.13
N THR A 182 -15.11 -8.72 -1.33
CA THR A 182 -14.83 -7.77 -2.42
C THR A 182 -14.20 -6.46 -1.95
N HIS A 183 -13.83 -6.33 -0.67
CA HIS A 183 -13.27 -5.08 -0.13
C HIS A 183 -14.17 -3.84 -0.33
N THR A 184 -15.49 -4.00 -0.30
CA THR A 184 -16.49 -2.92 -0.44
C THR A 184 -17.30 -2.69 0.84
N THR A 185 -16.67 -2.89 2.00
CA THR A 185 -17.34 -2.92 3.32
C THR A 185 -17.98 -1.60 3.74
N GLY A 186 -17.46 -0.48 3.27
CA GLY A 186 -17.89 0.84 3.74
C GLY A 186 -17.23 1.27 5.05
N PHE A 187 -16.25 0.51 5.56
CA PHE A 187 -15.58 0.80 6.83
C PHE A 187 -14.76 2.09 6.77
N GLU A 188 -14.75 2.80 7.89
CA GLU A 188 -13.99 4.03 8.12
C GLU A 188 -12.48 3.78 8.14
N PHE A 189 -12.06 2.66 8.72
CA PHE A 189 -10.69 2.19 8.75
C PHE A 189 -10.68 0.71 8.37
N THR A 190 -9.75 0.35 7.50
CA THR A 190 -9.65 -0.98 6.91
C THR A 190 -8.37 -1.73 7.32
N ASP A 191 -7.53 -1.03 8.10
CA ASP A 191 -6.27 -1.51 8.69
C ASP A 191 -6.28 -1.20 10.20
N SER A 192 -5.71 -2.08 11.03
CA SER A 192 -5.69 -1.93 12.50
C SER A 192 -4.38 -1.34 13.06
N GLY A 193 -3.52 -0.78 12.20
CA GLY A 193 -2.35 0.03 12.60
C GLY A 193 -1.11 -0.72 13.09
N THR A 194 -1.13 -2.04 13.32
CA THR A 194 0.07 -2.81 13.70
C THR A 194 0.03 -4.25 13.18
N ASP A 195 0.57 -4.48 11.99
CA ASP A 195 0.78 -5.86 11.51
C ASP A 195 1.87 -6.54 12.32
N ALA A 196 2.88 -5.83 12.83
CA ALA A 196 3.88 -6.39 13.75
C ALA A 196 3.52 -6.08 15.21
N ASN A 197 3.37 -7.11 16.05
CA ASN A 197 3.10 -6.92 17.48
C ASN A 197 4.39 -6.57 18.24
N PRO A 198 4.54 -5.36 18.80
CA PRO A 198 5.72 -5.00 19.60
C PRO A 198 5.78 -5.74 20.95
N ASP A 199 4.66 -6.29 21.42
CA ASP A 199 4.58 -7.12 22.62
C ASP A 199 4.15 -8.55 22.27
N ALA A 200 5.03 -9.25 21.54
CA ALA A 200 4.87 -10.66 21.15
C ALA A 200 4.67 -11.61 22.34
N ALA A 201 4.79 -11.14 23.59
CA ALA A 201 4.56 -11.92 24.80
C ALA A 201 3.07 -12.18 25.11
N LYS A 202 2.13 -11.45 24.49
CA LYS A 202 0.68 -11.65 24.66
C LYS A 202 -0.08 -11.48 23.34
N PRO A 203 -0.10 -12.49 22.45
CA PRO A 203 -0.87 -12.41 21.22
C PRO A 203 -2.38 -12.40 21.53
N LEU A 204 -3.14 -11.62 20.78
CA LEU A 204 -4.60 -11.65 20.83
C LEU A 204 -5.13 -12.85 20.04
N SER A 205 -6.21 -13.45 20.53
CA SER A 205 -7.06 -14.30 19.70
C SER A 205 -7.74 -13.49 18.59
N LEU A 206 -8.23 -14.19 17.56
CA LEU A 206 -8.93 -13.55 16.45
C LEU A 206 -10.20 -12.81 16.92
N ASP A 207 -10.98 -13.44 17.80
CA ASP A 207 -12.17 -12.83 18.43
C ASP A 207 -11.85 -11.54 19.21
N GLU A 208 -10.84 -11.58 20.08
CA GLU A 208 -10.41 -10.39 20.84
C GLU A 208 -9.92 -9.28 19.91
N PHE A 209 -9.18 -9.64 18.88
CA PHE A 209 -8.67 -8.69 17.90
C PHE A 209 -9.81 -8.00 17.13
N VAL A 210 -10.76 -8.77 16.59
CA VAL A 210 -11.89 -8.20 15.84
C VAL A 210 -12.79 -7.36 16.76
N LYS A 211 -13.07 -7.81 17.99
CA LYS A 211 -13.85 -7.02 18.97
C LYS A 211 -13.16 -5.71 19.32
N ARG A 212 -11.84 -5.75 19.58
CA ARG A 212 -11.05 -4.55 19.86
C ARG A 212 -11.05 -3.59 18.68
N ASN A 213 -11.00 -4.10 17.45
CA ASN A 213 -10.89 -3.33 16.22
C ASN A 213 -12.22 -3.16 15.46
N ALA A 214 -13.37 -3.41 16.12
CA ALA A 214 -14.67 -3.36 15.47
C ALA A 214 -14.88 -2.04 14.69
N PRO A 215 -15.24 -2.11 13.39
CA PRO A 215 -15.27 -0.95 12.53
C PRO A 215 -16.57 -0.16 12.67
N THR A 216 -16.52 1.11 12.24
CA THR A 216 -17.71 1.90 11.92
C THR A 216 -17.91 1.91 10.41
N VAL A 217 -19.14 1.66 9.96
CA VAL A 217 -19.55 1.80 8.55
C VAL A 217 -19.95 3.24 8.30
N VAL A 218 -19.18 3.95 7.48
CA VAL A 218 -19.35 5.40 7.19
C VAL A 218 -19.66 5.69 5.74
N ARG A 219 -19.57 4.69 4.87
CA ARG A 219 -19.91 4.77 3.44
C ARG A 219 -20.80 3.59 3.08
N LYS A 220 -21.67 3.77 2.08
CA LYS A 220 -22.64 2.74 1.68
C LYS A 220 -21.87 1.47 1.29
N PRO A 221 -22.12 0.32 1.95
CA PRO A 221 -21.49 -0.94 1.56
C PRO A 221 -21.83 -1.29 0.10
N GLY A 222 -20.84 -1.80 -0.64
CA GLY A 222 -20.91 -2.06 -2.08
C GLY A 222 -20.59 -0.86 -2.98
N GLU A 223 -20.53 0.36 -2.42
CA GLU A 223 -20.36 1.58 -3.22
C GLU A 223 -18.97 1.71 -3.84
N VAL A 224 -17.91 1.47 -3.05
CA VAL A 224 -16.54 1.73 -3.48
C VAL A 224 -15.55 0.74 -2.85
N TYR A 225 -14.62 0.28 -3.69
CA TYR A 225 -13.50 -0.58 -3.31
C TYR A 225 -12.43 0.18 -2.53
N ARG A 226 -12.07 -0.39 -1.38
CA ARG A 226 -10.96 0.03 -0.53
C ARG A 226 -10.41 -1.22 0.15
N TYR A 227 -9.16 -1.56 -0.14
CA TYR A 227 -8.51 -2.75 0.43
C TYR A 227 -8.64 -2.80 1.95
N ASP A 228 -8.95 -4.01 2.46
CA ASP A 228 -9.45 -4.21 3.81
C ASP A 228 -8.93 -5.49 4.46
N ASN A 229 -7.91 -5.34 5.30
CA ASN A 229 -7.34 -6.42 6.10
C ASN A 229 -8.29 -6.85 7.21
N LEU A 230 -9.01 -5.91 7.83
CA LEU A 230 -9.97 -6.21 8.88
C LEU A 230 -11.13 -7.06 8.35
N ALA A 231 -11.59 -6.83 7.12
CA ALA A 231 -12.62 -7.64 6.47
C ALA A 231 -12.24 -9.12 6.44
N PHE A 232 -10.98 -9.45 6.19
CA PHE A 232 -10.52 -10.85 6.13
C PHE A 232 -10.34 -11.47 7.51
N ASN A 233 -9.92 -10.69 8.51
CA ASN A 233 -9.98 -11.12 9.91
C ASN A 233 -11.43 -11.43 10.33
N ILE A 234 -12.39 -10.60 9.90
CA ILE A 234 -13.82 -10.85 10.12
C ILE A 234 -14.27 -12.12 9.39
N GLN A 235 -13.84 -12.36 8.14
CA GLN A 235 -14.13 -13.63 7.42
C GLN A 235 -13.65 -14.84 8.22
N GLY A 236 -12.43 -14.80 8.77
CA GLY A 236 -11.91 -15.87 9.63
C GLY A 236 -12.74 -16.06 10.90
N LEU A 237 -13.15 -14.98 11.56
CA LEU A 237 -14.00 -15.07 12.76
C LEU A 237 -15.41 -15.61 12.43
N ILE A 238 -15.95 -15.31 11.24
CA ILE A 238 -17.19 -15.93 10.76
C ILE A 238 -17.01 -17.44 10.63
N ILE A 239 -15.89 -17.90 10.06
CA ILE A 239 -15.57 -19.34 9.99
C ILE A 239 -15.56 -19.94 11.41
N GLU A 240 -14.89 -19.31 12.37
CA GLU A 240 -14.83 -19.81 13.75
C GLU A 240 -16.22 -19.91 14.39
N ASN A 241 -17.01 -18.84 14.30
CA ASN A 241 -18.33 -18.78 14.94
C ASN A 241 -19.34 -19.75 14.31
N VAL A 242 -19.30 -19.93 12.99
CA VAL A 242 -20.24 -20.81 12.27
C VAL A 242 -19.90 -22.28 12.44
N THR A 243 -18.61 -22.61 12.55
CA THR A 243 -18.14 -24.00 12.61
C THR A 243 -17.90 -24.50 14.03
N GLY A 244 -17.60 -23.58 14.97
CA GLY A 244 -17.11 -23.91 16.30
C GLY A 244 -15.65 -24.39 16.34
N GLN A 245 -14.93 -24.35 15.21
CA GLN A 245 -13.51 -24.71 15.11
C GLN A 245 -12.63 -23.45 15.04
N PRO A 246 -11.42 -23.45 15.64
CA PRO A 246 -10.43 -22.41 15.38
C PRO A 246 -10.14 -22.26 13.88
N PHE A 247 -9.92 -21.03 13.43
CA PHE A 247 -9.80 -20.71 12.01
C PHE A 247 -8.71 -21.54 11.31
N GLU A 248 -7.51 -21.60 11.90
CA GLU A 248 -6.38 -22.33 11.33
C GLU A 248 -6.62 -23.84 11.27
N GLN A 249 -7.41 -24.38 12.20
CA GLN A 249 -7.79 -25.79 12.19
C GLN A 249 -8.78 -26.10 11.07
N TYR A 250 -9.80 -25.24 10.89
CA TYR A 250 -10.75 -25.39 9.78
C TYR A 250 -10.01 -25.37 8.43
N ILE A 251 -9.12 -24.39 8.22
CA ILE A 251 -8.34 -24.30 6.97
C ILE A 251 -7.41 -25.50 6.80
N GLN A 252 -6.76 -25.97 7.86
CA GLN A 252 -5.90 -27.15 7.80
C GLN A 252 -6.68 -28.40 7.34
N GLU A 253 -7.86 -28.63 7.91
CA GLU A 253 -8.68 -29.82 7.66
C GLU A 253 -9.42 -29.77 6.32
N HIS A 254 -9.95 -28.61 5.95
CA HIS A 254 -10.88 -28.46 4.84
C HIS A 254 -10.28 -27.85 3.57
N VAL A 255 -9.10 -27.24 3.65
CA VAL A 255 -8.40 -26.65 2.50
C VAL A 255 -7.02 -27.27 2.32
N PHE A 256 -6.13 -27.18 3.32
CA PHE A 256 -4.75 -27.63 3.14
C PHE A 256 -4.62 -29.13 2.95
N ALA A 257 -5.25 -29.94 3.81
CA ALA A 257 -5.14 -31.40 3.71
C ALA A 257 -5.72 -31.98 2.40
N PRO A 258 -6.91 -31.57 1.93
CA PRO A 258 -7.43 -32.02 0.64
C PRO A 258 -6.58 -31.62 -0.56
N LEU A 259 -5.90 -30.47 -0.49
CA LEU A 259 -4.99 -29.96 -1.52
C LEU A 259 -3.54 -30.44 -1.34
N GLN A 260 -3.28 -31.28 -0.33
CA GLN A 260 -1.93 -31.79 -0.02
C GLN A 260 -0.91 -30.67 0.23
N MET A 261 -1.36 -29.54 0.80
CA MET A 261 -0.52 -28.41 1.21
C MET A 261 0.15 -28.71 2.56
N ASN A 262 1.02 -29.72 2.57
CA ASN A 262 1.51 -30.37 3.78
C ASN A 262 2.45 -29.50 4.64
N ASN A 263 3.02 -28.42 4.09
CA ASN A 263 3.84 -27.51 4.88
C ASN A 263 3.12 -26.21 5.27
N ALA A 264 1.97 -25.92 4.67
CA ALA A 264 1.25 -24.67 4.89
C ALA A 264 0.70 -24.59 6.32
N THR A 265 0.82 -23.41 6.94
CA THR A 265 0.31 -23.14 8.29
C THR A 265 0.11 -21.65 8.52
N TYR A 266 -0.83 -21.26 9.38
CA TYR A 266 -0.95 -19.88 9.89
C TYR A 266 -0.14 -19.64 11.16
N LEU A 267 0.34 -20.72 11.80
CA LEU A 267 1.05 -20.67 13.07
C LEU A 267 2.56 -20.57 12.85
N LEU A 268 3.18 -19.49 13.36
CA LEU A 268 4.62 -19.41 13.51
C LEU A 268 5.03 -19.97 14.88
N ASP A 269 5.60 -21.17 14.87
CA ASP A 269 6.13 -21.90 16.02
C ASP A 269 7.60 -22.29 15.80
N GLU A 270 8.17 -23.10 16.70
CA GLU A 270 9.56 -23.57 16.56
C GLU A 270 9.76 -24.42 15.28
N THR A 271 8.77 -25.21 14.89
CA THR A 271 8.86 -26.13 13.75
C THR A 271 8.85 -25.38 12.42
N SER A 272 7.84 -24.53 12.22
CA SER A 272 7.71 -23.67 11.05
C SER A 272 8.84 -22.63 10.99
N GLY A 273 9.24 -22.07 12.13
CA GLY A 273 10.35 -21.12 12.23
C GLY A 273 11.70 -21.68 11.73
N LYS A 274 11.97 -22.98 11.91
CA LYS A 274 13.18 -23.65 11.37
C LYS A 274 13.16 -23.80 9.85
N LYS A 275 11.97 -23.81 9.25
CA LYS A 275 11.77 -23.93 7.79
C LYS A 275 11.64 -22.57 7.10
N LEU A 276 11.30 -21.52 7.84
CA LEU A 276 11.11 -20.16 7.34
C LEU A 276 12.42 -19.60 6.76
N ALA A 277 12.38 -19.11 5.53
CA ALA A 277 13.46 -18.33 4.94
C ALA A 277 13.66 -17.03 5.73
N THR A 278 14.90 -16.58 5.89
CA THR A 278 15.21 -15.32 6.57
C THR A 278 14.76 -14.14 5.71
N GLY A 279 13.94 -13.26 6.26
CA GLY A 279 13.61 -11.96 5.65
C GLY A 279 14.74 -10.96 5.83
N TYR A 280 14.92 -10.04 4.89
CA TYR A 280 15.97 -9.02 4.91
C TYR A 280 15.38 -7.63 4.69
N ASP A 281 15.91 -6.62 5.37
CA ASP A 281 15.55 -5.22 5.10
C ASP A 281 16.16 -4.71 3.78
N GLY A 282 15.84 -3.47 3.40
CA GLY A 282 16.30 -2.86 2.16
C GLY A 282 17.81 -2.63 2.09
N GLN A 283 18.52 -2.78 3.22
CA GLN A 283 19.97 -2.70 3.29
C GLN A 283 20.63 -4.09 3.32
N GLY A 284 19.84 -5.16 3.15
CA GLY A 284 20.32 -6.54 3.14
C GLY A 284 20.67 -7.09 4.53
N LYS A 285 20.20 -6.46 5.61
CA LYS A 285 20.40 -6.96 6.97
C LYS A 285 19.27 -7.94 7.33
N PRO A 286 19.59 -9.08 7.97
CA PRO A 286 18.57 -10.05 8.36
C PRO A 286 17.62 -9.46 9.40
N LEU A 287 16.32 -9.67 9.16
CA LEU A 287 15.25 -9.37 10.10
C LEU A 287 15.10 -10.51 11.10
N GLY A 288 14.89 -10.16 12.38
CA GLY A 288 14.52 -11.14 13.39
C GLY A 288 13.11 -11.69 13.14
N ALA A 289 12.82 -12.89 13.65
CA ALA A 289 11.45 -13.40 13.64
C ALA A 289 10.53 -12.44 14.40
N TYR A 290 9.41 -12.08 13.77
CA TYR A 290 8.37 -11.24 14.34
C TYR A 290 7.02 -11.95 14.25
N GLN A 291 6.10 -11.63 15.16
CA GLN A 291 4.72 -12.13 15.14
C GLN A 291 3.77 -11.04 14.65
N LEU A 292 2.67 -11.48 14.03
CA LEU A 292 1.59 -10.59 13.65
C LEU A 292 0.59 -10.39 14.80
N SER A 293 -0.28 -9.39 14.68
CA SER A 293 -1.44 -9.20 15.57
C SER A 293 -2.74 -9.23 14.74
N PRO A 294 -3.62 -10.23 14.95
CA PRO A 294 -3.48 -11.40 15.81
C PRO A 294 -2.36 -12.34 15.29
N ALA A 295 -1.86 -13.23 16.14
CA ALA A 295 -0.77 -14.14 15.75
C ALA A 295 -1.19 -15.11 14.64
N ILE A 296 -2.43 -15.60 14.72
CA ILE A 296 -3.14 -16.28 13.63
C ILE A 296 -4.01 -15.23 12.96
N SER A 297 -3.55 -14.71 11.82
CA SER A 297 -4.23 -13.65 11.07
C SER A 297 -4.70 -14.22 9.73
N PRO A 298 -6.03 -14.38 9.54
CA PRO A 298 -6.63 -14.79 8.27
C PRO A 298 -6.23 -13.92 7.07
N ASP A 299 -5.84 -12.67 7.32
CA ASP A 299 -5.50 -11.72 6.27
C ASP A 299 -4.03 -11.80 5.82
N GLY A 300 -3.11 -12.35 6.61
CA GLY A 300 -1.68 -12.27 6.25
C GLY A 300 -0.69 -13.23 6.91
N SER A 301 -1.06 -14.04 7.91
CA SER A 301 -0.06 -14.80 8.69
C SER A 301 0.40 -16.13 8.07
N MET A 302 -0.13 -16.52 6.90
CA MET A 302 0.17 -17.84 6.33
C MET A 302 1.62 -17.97 5.89
N LEU A 303 2.22 -19.08 6.30
CA LEU A 303 3.50 -19.61 5.84
C LEU A 303 3.22 -20.74 4.86
N ALA A 304 3.88 -20.75 3.70
CA ALA A 304 3.76 -21.84 2.73
C ALA A 304 5.03 -22.00 1.89
N SER A 305 5.19 -23.17 1.26
CA SER A 305 6.21 -23.44 0.25
C SER A 305 5.68 -23.25 -1.18
N GLY A 306 6.56 -23.34 -2.18
CA GLY A 306 6.16 -23.31 -3.60
C GLY A 306 5.20 -24.45 -3.95
N SER A 307 5.48 -25.66 -3.45
CA SER A 307 4.64 -26.84 -3.74
C SER A 307 3.24 -26.73 -3.15
N ASP A 308 3.08 -26.13 -1.97
CA ASP A 308 1.76 -25.93 -1.37
C ASP A 308 0.92 -25.00 -2.27
N LEU A 309 1.48 -23.86 -2.67
CA LEU A 309 0.76 -22.88 -3.49
C LEU A 309 0.58 -23.35 -4.95
N ALA A 310 1.46 -24.22 -5.46
CA ALA A 310 1.26 -24.87 -6.75
C ALA A 310 -0.06 -25.67 -6.78
N ASN A 311 -0.31 -26.46 -5.73
CA ASN A 311 -1.53 -27.26 -5.62
C ASN A 311 -2.77 -26.38 -5.45
N PHE A 312 -2.67 -25.28 -4.72
CA PHE A 312 -3.75 -24.31 -4.57
C PHE A 312 -4.11 -23.64 -5.92
N MET A 313 -3.11 -23.23 -6.70
CA MET A 313 -3.33 -22.67 -8.04
C MET A 313 -4.01 -23.69 -8.97
N ILE A 314 -3.52 -24.95 -8.98
CA ILE A 314 -4.13 -26.01 -9.77
C ILE A 314 -5.59 -26.23 -9.35
N ALA A 315 -5.88 -26.24 -8.05
CA ALA A 315 -7.24 -26.42 -7.56
C ALA A 315 -8.19 -25.37 -8.12
N HIS A 316 -7.84 -24.09 -8.07
CA HIS A 316 -8.69 -23.00 -8.58
C HIS A 316 -8.81 -22.97 -10.10
N LEU A 317 -7.74 -23.32 -10.82
CA LEU A 317 -7.77 -23.44 -12.27
C LEU A 317 -8.54 -24.67 -12.76
N ASN A 318 -8.66 -25.70 -11.91
CA ASN A 318 -9.39 -26.94 -12.18
C ASN A 318 -10.71 -26.99 -11.40
N ASP A 319 -11.44 -25.87 -11.43
CA ASP A 319 -12.80 -25.76 -10.91
C ASP A 319 -12.94 -26.18 -9.44
N GLY A 320 -11.91 -26.01 -8.60
CA GLY A 320 -11.92 -26.39 -7.19
C GLY A 320 -11.47 -27.83 -6.89
N ALA A 321 -10.85 -28.53 -7.84
CA ALA A 321 -10.40 -29.92 -7.68
C ALA A 321 -8.88 -30.09 -7.77
N PHE A 322 -8.33 -30.96 -6.92
CA PHE A 322 -6.92 -31.35 -6.94
C PHE A 322 -6.78 -32.81 -6.49
N GLY A 323 -5.96 -33.60 -7.20
CA GLY A 323 -5.60 -34.96 -6.77
C GLY A 323 -6.81 -35.89 -6.53
N GLY A 324 -7.90 -35.72 -7.28
CA GLY A 324 -9.15 -36.49 -7.11
C GLY A 324 -10.00 -36.08 -5.90
N LYS A 325 -9.63 -35.02 -5.18
CA LYS A 325 -10.43 -34.35 -4.15
C LYS A 325 -10.96 -33.02 -4.68
N ARG A 326 -12.06 -32.56 -4.12
CA ARG A 326 -12.72 -31.31 -4.49
C ARG A 326 -12.95 -30.50 -3.23
N VAL A 327 -12.37 -29.29 -3.17
CA VAL A 327 -12.50 -28.37 -2.04
C VAL A 327 -13.68 -27.41 -2.21
N LEU A 328 -14.08 -27.14 -3.46
CA LEU A 328 -15.24 -26.30 -3.80
C LEU A 328 -16.01 -26.93 -4.97
N LYS A 329 -17.33 -26.70 -5.02
CA LYS A 329 -18.10 -26.98 -6.24
C LYS A 329 -17.53 -26.17 -7.41
N ALA A 330 -17.69 -26.69 -8.63
CA ALA A 330 -17.14 -26.07 -9.82
C ALA A 330 -17.66 -24.64 -10.03
N GLU A 331 -18.94 -24.43 -9.76
CA GLU A 331 -19.60 -23.14 -9.88
C GLU A 331 -19.06 -22.14 -8.83
N THR A 332 -18.83 -22.61 -7.59
CA THR A 332 -18.27 -21.79 -6.52
C THR A 332 -16.83 -21.37 -6.83
N ALA A 333 -15.99 -22.30 -7.29
CA ALA A 333 -14.60 -22.01 -7.65
C ALA A 333 -14.51 -21.01 -8.82
N LYS A 334 -15.33 -21.19 -9.86
CA LYS A 334 -15.42 -20.23 -10.98
C LYS A 334 -15.85 -18.86 -10.51
N SER A 335 -16.89 -18.79 -9.68
CA SER A 335 -17.37 -17.52 -9.13
C SER A 335 -16.30 -16.76 -8.36
N MET A 336 -15.37 -17.44 -7.67
CA MET A 336 -14.25 -16.76 -7.00
C MET A 336 -13.30 -16.03 -7.96
N LEU A 337 -13.17 -16.52 -9.19
CA LEU A 337 -12.33 -15.95 -10.25
C LEU A 337 -13.13 -15.05 -11.22
N GLU A 338 -14.43 -14.89 -11.02
CA GLU A 338 -15.25 -13.91 -11.75
C GLU A 338 -15.07 -12.51 -11.15
N THR A 339 -15.29 -11.49 -11.98
CA THR A 339 -15.27 -10.10 -11.53
C THR A 339 -16.57 -9.74 -10.83
N HIS A 340 -16.47 -9.36 -9.56
CA HIS A 340 -17.59 -8.92 -8.71
C HIS A 340 -17.56 -7.43 -8.39
N TYR A 341 -16.44 -6.77 -8.64
CA TYR A 341 -16.34 -5.31 -8.59
C TYR A 341 -15.44 -4.77 -9.69
N GLU A 342 -15.92 -3.70 -10.35
CA GLU A 342 -15.20 -2.94 -11.37
C GLU A 342 -15.09 -1.48 -10.92
N ALA A 343 -13.95 -0.83 -11.23
CA ALA A 343 -13.82 0.62 -11.01
C ALA A 343 -14.70 1.42 -11.98
N ALA A 344 -14.72 0.97 -13.24
CA ALA A 344 -15.58 1.46 -14.32
C ALA A 344 -15.85 0.27 -15.26
N PRO A 345 -16.86 0.34 -16.14
CA PRO A 345 -17.18 -0.75 -17.06
C PRO A 345 -15.95 -1.28 -17.80
N GLY A 346 -15.63 -2.57 -17.61
CA GLY A 346 -14.49 -3.24 -18.24
C GLY A 346 -13.13 -3.01 -17.56
N VAL A 347 -13.11 -2.42 -16.36
CA VAL A 347 -11.92 -2.29 -15.51
C VAL A 347 -12.13 -3.12 -14.25
N PRO A 348 -11.88 -4.45 -14.30
CA PRO A 348 -12.09 -5.35 -13.18
C PRO A 348 -11.11 -5.05 -12.05
N ILE A 349 -11.55 -5.15 -10.80
CA ILE A 349 -10.64 -5.00 -9.65
C ILE A 349 -10.67 -6.24 -8.77
N MET A 350 -11.86 -6.77 -8.50
CA MET A 350 -12.03 -7.73 -7.41
C MET A 350 -12.97 -8.87 -7.79
N GLY A 351 -12.52 -10.10 -7.51
CA GLY A 351 -13.36 -11.30 -7.41
C GLY A 351 -13.61 -11.66 -5.95
N TYR A 352 -13.83 -12.93 -5.62
CA TYR A 352 -13.93 -13.34 -4.21
C TYR A 352 -12.59 -13.85 -3.69
N GLY A 353 -11.86 -12.96 -2.99
CA GLY A 353 -10.52 -13.25 -2.45
C GLY A 353 -9.36 -13.13 -3.45
N PHE A 354 -9.65 -12.81 -4.71
CA PHE A 354 -8.69 -12.58 -5.80
C PHE A 354 -8.90 -11.20 -6.43
N GLU A 355 -7.83 -10.63 -6.97
CA GLU A 355 -7.77 -9.28 -7.51
C GLU A 355 -7.30 -9.29 -8.97
N SER A 356 -7.75 -8.32 -9.76
CA SER A 356 -7.17 -8.05 -11.07
C SER A 356 -6.36 -6.76 -10.99
N PHE A 357 -5.05 -6.90 -10.76
CA PHE A 357 -4.10 -5.78 -10.71
C PHE A 357 -3.14 -5.83 -11.91
N PHE A 358 -2.40 -4.74 -12.10
CA PHE A 358 -1.38 -4.60 -13.15
C PHE A 358 -1.95 -4.74 -14.57
N HIS A 359 -3.13 -4.16 -14.85
CA HIS A 359 -3.80 -4.25 -16.15
C HIS A 359 -2.88 -3.94 -17.35
N ASN A 360 -1.97 -2.98 -17.17
CA ASN A 360 -0.99 -2.59 -18.17
C ASN A 360 0.00 -3.72 -18.52
N MET A 361 0.32 -4.59 -17.57
CA MET A 361 1.23 -5.75 -17.71
C MET A 361 0.50 -7.04 -18.11
N GLN A 362 -0.84 -7.07 -18.11
CA GLN A 362 -1.61 -8.29 -18.41
C GLN A 362 -1.63 -8.65 -19.91
N ASN A 363 -1.10 -7.80 -20.80
CA ASN A 363 -1.08 -8.03 -22.25
C ASN A 363 -2.45 -8.43 -22.85
N GLY A 364 -3.53 -7.86 -22.31
CA GLY A 364 -4.91 -8.11 -22.72
C GLY A 364 -5.46 -9.47 -22.31
N GLN A 365 -4.79 -10.20 -21.41
CA GLN A 365 -5.31 -11.42 -20.81
C GLN A 365 -6.20 -11.10 -19.61
N TYR A 366 -7.21 -11.94 -19.34
CA TYR A 366 -7.94 -11.90 -18.08
C TYR A 366 -7.11 -12.56 -16.98
N VAL A 367 -6.59 -11.76 -16.05
CA VAL A 367 -5.73 -12.22 -14.95
C VAL A 367 -6.39 -11.94 -13.62
N MET A 368 -6.47 -12.98 -12.78
CA MET A 368 -6.88 -12.89 -11.38
C MET A 368 -5.73 -13.37 -10.51
N GLY A 369 -5.39 -12.63 -9.47
CA GLY A 369 -4.21 -12.89 -8.66
C GLY A 369 -4.36 -12.42 -7.23
N LYS A 370 -3.29 -12.58 -6.46
CA LYS A 370 -3.18 -12.03 -5.13
C LYS A 370 -1.72 -11.75 -4.81
N GLY A 371 -1.43 -10.50 -4.46
CA GLY A 371 -0.12 -10.08 -3.96
C GLY A 371 -0.07 -10.08 -2.45
N GLY A 372 1.13 -9.90 -1.91
CA GLY A 372 1.31 -9.74 -0.48
C GLY A 372 2.65 -9.14 -0.12
N ASP A 373 2.62 -8.32 0.92
CA ASP A 373 3.79 -7.65 1.47
C ASP A 373 3.80 -7.78 2.99
N LEU A 374 4.94 -8.19 3.52
CA LEU A 374 5.30 -8.12 4.93
C LEU A 374 6.79 -7.78 5.02
N PRO A 375 7.29 -7.22 6.14
CA PRO A 375 8.71 -6.86 6.27
C PRO A 375 9.65 -8.00 5.87
N GLY A 376 10.40 -7.82 4.78
CA GLY A 376 11.35 -8.77 4.22
C GLY A 376 10.74 -9.93 3.42
N TYR A 377 9.45 -9.92 3.10
CA TYR A 377 8.77 -10.95 2.30
C TYR A 377 7.77 -10.34 1.31
N HIS A 378 7.90 -10.71 0.04
CA HIS A 378 7.02 -10.23 -1.03
C HIS A 378 6.53 -11.39 -1.88
N SER A 379 5.24 -11.37 -2.21
CA SER A 379 4.58 -12.43 -2.94
C SER A 379 3.70 -11.89 -4.07
N TRP A 380 3.65 -12.63 -5.16
CA TRP A 380 2.67 -12.43 -6.23
C TRP A 380 2.26 -13.77 -6.82
N MET A 381 0.97 -14.07 -6.75
CA MET A 381 0.33 -15.22 -7.38
C MET A 381 -0.64 -14.72 -8.44
N TRP A 382 -0.64 -15.31 -9.63
CA TRP A 382 -1.58 -14.97 -10.69
C TRP A 382 -2.09 -16.22 -11.39
N LEU A 383 -3.33 -16.14 -11.87
CA LEU A 383 -4.06 -17.16 -12.60
C LEU A 383 -4.55 -16.52 -13.90
N ILE A 384 -4.46 -17.28 -14.98
CA ILE A 384 -4.99 -16.93 -16.30
C ILE A 384 -5.99 -18.02 -16.67
N PRO A 385 -7.24 -17.93 -16.17
CA PRO A 385 -8.21 -19.04 -16.23
C PRO A 385 -8.47 -19.52 -17.65
N GLU A 386 -8.54 -18.61 -18.63
CA GLU A 386 -8.79 -18.93 -20.04
C GLU A 386 -7.72 -19.84 -20.66
N HIS A 387 -6.49 -19.80 -20.13
CA HIS A 387 -5.36 -20.61 -20.59
C HIS A 387 -5.01 -21.76 -19.65
N ASN A 388 -5.74 -21.89 -18.53
CA ASN A 388 -5.46 -22.86 -17.48
C ASN A 388 -4.01 -22.77 -16.99
N VAL A 389 -3.49 -21.55 -16.82
CA VAL A 389 -2.11 -21.27 -16.38
C VAL A 389 -2.11 -20.49 -15.08
N GLY A 390 -1.21 -20.85 -14.17
CA GLY A 390 -0.95 -20.10 -12.94
C GLY A 390 0.54 -19.89 -12.73
N GLY A 391 0.90 -18.78 -12.09
CA GLY A 391 2.27 -18.48 -11.71
C GLY A 391 2.36 -17.91 -10.30
N LEU A 392 3.52 -18.09 -9.69
CA LEU A 392 3.85 -17.61 -8.36
C LEU A 392 5.30 -17.17 -8.30
N ILE A 393 5.54 -16.07 -7.60
CA ILE A 393 6.85 -15.64 -7.16
C ILE A 393 6.79 -15.25 -5.68
N LEU A 394 7.69 -15.83 -4.88
CA LEU A 394 7.91 -15.49 -3.48
C LEU A 394 9.35 -14.99 -3.35
N SER A 395 9.61 -13.94 -2.59
CA SER A 395 10.97 -13.40 -2.40
C SER A 395 11.21 -12.93 -0.96
N THR A 396 12.46 -12.97 -0.52
CA THR A 396 12.88 -12.59 0.84
C THR A 396 13.86 -11.42 0.87
N SER A 397 13.41 -10.19 0.55
CA SER A 397 14.13 -8.95 0.85
C SER A 397 13.29 -7.72 0.50
N ASP A 398 13.28 -6.71 1.37
CA ASP A 398 12.69 -5.39 1.03
C ASP A 398 13.45 -4.70 -0.13
N ALA A 399 14.67 -5.13 -0.48
CA ALA A 399 15.38 -4.67 -1.67
C ALA A 399 14.86 -5.32 -2.97
N SER A 400 14.08 -6.41 -2.87
CA SER A 400 13.58 -7.19 -4.01
C SER A 400 12.07 -7.07 -4.23
N VAL A 401 11.42 -6.01 -3.73
CA VAL A 401 9.96 -5.81 -3.89
C VAL A 401 9.55 -5.87 -5.37
N GLU A 402 10.32 -5.23 -6.25
CA GLU A 402 10.08 -5.18 -7.70
C GLU A 402 10.33 -6.50 -8.42
N LEU A 403 10.95 -7.50 -7.77
CA LEU A 403 11.23 -8.78 -8.41
C LEU A 403 9.94 -9.45 -8.93
N ARG A 404 8.82 -9.25 -8.21
CA ARG A 404 7.55 -9.89 -8.54
C ARG A 404 6.88 -9.29 -9.78
N THR A 405 6.90 -7.96 -9.91
CA THR A 405 6.36 -7.22 -11.06
C THR A 405 7.23 -7.46 -12.29
N LEU A 406 8.55 -7.39 -12.14
CA LEU A 406 9.50 -7.70 -13.22
C LEU A 406 9.36 -9.14 -13.73
N TYR A 407 9.17 -10.12 -12.84
CA TYR A 407 9.00 -11.52 -13.25
C TYR A 407 7.66 -11.75 -13.95
N PHE A 408 6.58 -11.16 -13.43
CA PHE A 408 5.27 -11.24 -14.03
C PHE A 408 5.25 -10.60 -15.42
N ASP A 409 5.74 -9.37 -15.55
CA ASP A 409 5.79 -8.63 -16.82
C ASP A 409 6.62 -9.39 -17.86
N ALA A 410 7.82 -9.85 -17.49
CA ALA A 410 8.66 -10.66 -18.38
C ALA A 410 7.99 -11.99 -18.79
N PHE A 411 7.21 -12.60 -17.89
CA PHE A 411 6.44 -13.81 -18.20
C PHE A 411 5.31 -13.53 -19.18
N MET A 412 4.56 -12.44 -18.96
CA MET A 412 3.47 -12.01 -19.84
C MET A 412 4.00 -11.65 -21.22
N ASP A 413 5.11 -10.91 -21.32
CA ASP A 413 5.74 -10.58 -22.60
C ASP A 413 6.25 -11.80 -23.35
N ARG A 414 6.82 -12.76 -22.62
CA ARG A 414 7.40 -13.95 -23.22
C ARG A 414 6.33 -14.90 -23.76
N PHE A 415 5.28 -15.17 -23.00
CA PHE A 415 4.31 -16.24 -23.28
C PHE A 415 2.96 -15.74 -23.79
N TYR A 416 2.60 -14.50 -23.46
CA TYR A 416 1.34 -13.85 -23.87
C TYR A 416 1.60 -12.45 -24.41
N PRO A 417 2.48 -12.27 -25.41
CA PRO A 417 2.87 -10.94 -25.89
C PRO A 417 1.64 -10.14 -26.34
N LYS A 418 1.64 -8.85 -25.98
CA LYS A 418 0.56 -7.92 -26.34
C LYS A 418 0.28 -7.99 -27.84
N LYS A 419 -0.94 -8.39 -28.20
CA LYS A 419 -1.37 -8.38 -29.61
C LYS A 419 -1.64 -6.94 -30.01
N ALA A 420 -1.22 -6.57 -31.22
CA ALA A 420 -1.67 -5.33 -31.85
C ALA A 420 -3.20 -5.44 -32.09
N GLY A 421 -3.98 -4.95 -31.14
CA GLY A 421 -5.43 -4.81 -31.30
C GLY A 421 -5.76 -3.55 -32.09
N ASN A 422 -6.89 -3.56 -32.79
CA ASN A 422 -7.51 -2.31 -33.21
C ASN A 422 -7.93 -1.60 -31.91
N ALA A 423 -7.20 -0.56 -31.51
CA ALA A 423 -7.63 0.28 -30.41
C ALA A 423 -9.06 0.75 -30.74
N PRO A 424 -10.03 0.61 -29.81
CA PRO A 424 -11.34 1.22 -29.99
C PRO A 424 -11.16 2.68 -30.38
N THR A 425 -12.02 3.20 -31.26
CA THR A 425 -11.98 4.64 -31.58
C THR A 425 -12.23 5.41 -30.30
N ALA A 426 -11.16 5.98 -29.73
CA ALA A 426 -11.23 6.77 -28.51
C ALA A 426 -12.27 7.89 -28.68
N PRO A 427 -13.09 8.16 -27.66
CA PRO A 427 -13.98 9.30 -27.71
C PRO A 427 -13.14 10.59 -27.82
N ALA A 428 -13.46 11.42 -28.82
CA ALA A 428 -12.88 12.75 -28.94
C ALA A 428 -13.61 13.69 -27.97
N PHE A 429 -12.99 14.01 -26.85
CA PHE A 429 -13.51 14.99 -25.91
C PHE A 429 -13.00 16.40 -26.23
N THR A 430 -13.87 17.38 -26.03
CA THR A 430 -13.46 18.78 -25.90
C THR A 430 -13.01 19.05 -24.46
N LYS A 431 -12.17 20.07 -24.24
CA LYS A 431 -11.82 20.54 -22.90
C LYS A 431 -13.05 20.76 -22.01
N GLN A 432 -14.12 21.34 -22.55
CA GLN A 432 -15.36 21.61 -21.81
C GLN A 432 -16.07 20.34 -21.32
N GLN A 433 -15.98 19.23 -22.07
CA GLN A 433 -16.56 17.95 -21.64
C GLN A 433 -15.72 17.29 -20.55
N LEU A 434 -14.42 17.58 -20.51
CA LEU A 434 -13.49 17.04 -19.52
C LEU A 434 -13.55 17.75 -18.17
N THR A 435 -14.14 18.96 -18.08
CA THR A 435 -14.20 19.72 -16.81
C THR A 435 -14.92 18.96 -15.69
N LYS A 436 -15.83 18.02 -16.03
CA LYS A 436 -16.51 17.18 -15.02
C LYS A 436 -15.55 16.30 -14.20
N PHE A 437 -14.39 15.95 -14.77
CA PHE A 437 -13.37 15.14 -14.12
C PHE A 437 -12.40 15.98 -13.27
N GLU A 438 -12.38 17.31 -13.42
CA GLU A 438 -11.45 18.17 -12.69
C GLU A 438 -11.69 18.12 -11.18
N GLY A 439 -10.61 18.09 -10.42
CA GLY A 439 -10.67 18.13 -8.96
C GLY A 439 -9.44 17.51 -8.30
N LEU A 440 -9.41 17.58 -6.98
CA LEU A 440 -8.45 16.88 -6.15
C LEU A 440 -9.08 15.58 -5.65
N TYR A 441 -8.45 14.45 -5.90
CA TYR A 441 -8.89 13.14 -5.46
C TYR A 441 -7.94 12.63 -4.39
N SER A 442 -8.43 12.12 -3.27
CA SER A 442 -7.60 11.58 -2.18
C SER A 442 -7.92 10.11 -1.95
N SER A 443 -6.90 9.27 -1.85
CA SER A 443 -7.06 7.83 -1.63
C SER A 443 -7.84 7.58 -0.34
N LEU A 444 -8.89 6.75 -0.44
CA LEU A 444 -9.70 6.38 0.72
C LEU A 444 -8.89 5.56 1.74
N ARG A 445 -7.86 4.83 1.30
CA ARG A 445 -6.98 4.06 2.18
C ARG A 445 -5.81 4.87 2.72
N MET A 446 -5.19 5.70 1.89
CA MET A 446 -4.00 6.49 2.22
C MET A 446 -4.22 7.96 1.84
N PRO A 447 -4.88 8.78 2.67
CA PRO A 447 -5.32 10.12 2.26
C PRO A 447 -4.20 11.08 1.83
N LEU A 448 -2.96 10.83 2.26
CA LEU A 448 -1.75 11.52 1.77
C LEU A 448 -1.49 11.32 0.27
N MET A 449 -1.95 10.22 -0.31
CA MET A 449 -1.88 9.97 -1.75
C MET A 449 -3.07 10.67 -2.40
N ALA A 450 -2.81 11.85 -2.94
CA ALA A 450 -3.80 12.60 -3.69
C ALA A 450 -3.36 12.80 -5.15
N THR A 451 -4.36 12.98 -6.01
CA THR A 451 -4.21 13.12 -7.45
C THR A 451 -5.02 14.33 -7.87
N LYS A 452 -4.35 15.34 -8.42
CA LYS A 452 -5.01 16.52 -8.99
C LYS A 452 -5.26 16.27 -10.47
N VAL A 453 -6.50 16.44 -10.90
CA VAL A 453 -6.93 16.27 -12.29
C VAL A 453 -7.37 17.63 -12.84
N THR A 454 -6.85 18.00 -14.01
CA THR A 454 -7.26 19.21 -14.75
C THR A 454 -7.60 18.89 -16.21
N ALA A 455 -8.51 19.66 -16.82
CA ALA A 455 -8.94 19.44 -18.19
C ALA A 455 -7.97 20.12 -19.19
N GLY A 456 -7.30 19.30 -20.00
CA GLY A 456 -6.56 19.71 -21.18
C GLY A 456 -7.42 19.74 -22.44
N ASP A 457 -6.77 19.94 -23.59
CA ASP A 457 -7.44 19.84 -24.89
C ASP A 457 -7.47 18.38 -25.35
N GLY A 458 -8.62 17.72 -25.17
CA GLY A 458 -8.83 16.31 -25.52
C GLY A 458 -8.19 15.28 -24.59
N VAL A 459 -7.51 15.72 -23.53
CA VAL A 459 -6.82 14.88 -22.53
C VAL A 459 -7.05 15.44 -21.12
N LEU A 460 -6.89 14.60 -20.10
CA LEU A 460 -6.75 15.08 -18.72
C LEU A 460 -5.27 15.20 -18.38
N LEU A 461 -4.92 16.23 -17.63
CA LEU A 461 -3.59 16.40 -17.05
C LEU A 461 -3.68 16.03 -15.57
N VAL A 462 -2.73 15.21 -15.12
CA VAL A 462 -2.69 14.71 -13.76
C VAL A 462 -1.39 15.10 -13.09
N ASP A 463 -1.47 15.60 -11.86
CA ASP A 463 -0.32 15.82 -10.98
C ASP A 463 -0.54 15.01 -9.70
N ASP A 464 0.40 14.10 -9.41
CA ASP A 464 0.40 13.28 -8.20
C ASP A 464 1.83 12.93 -7.74
N ALA A 465 1.93 12.08 -6.72
CA ALA A 465 3.20 11.70 -6.12
C ALA A 465 4.20 11.01 -7.07
N LEU A 466 3.71 10.50 -8.20
CA LEU A 466 4.53 9.85 -9.23
C LEU A 466 4.98 10.85 -10.30
N GLY A 467 4.48 12.09 -10.27
CA GLY A 467 4.82 13.17 -11.20
C GLY A 467 3.61 13.70 -11.96
N SER A 468 3.89 14.34 -13.11
CA SER A 468 2.86 14.84 -14.02
C SER A 468 2.64 13.87 -15.18
N HIS A 469 1.38 13.53 -15.47
CA HIS A 469 0.99 12.53 -16.47
C HIS A 469 -0.12 13.07 -17.38
N THR A 470 -0.22 12.52 -18.59
CA THR A 470 -1.31 12.84 -19.55
C THR A 470 -2.22 11.63 -19.73
N LEU A 471 -3.47 11.76 -19.31
CA LEU A 471 -4.47 10.72 -19.50
C LEU A 471 -5.23 10.91 -20.81
N LYS A 472 -5.07 9.96 -21.73
CA LYS A 472 -5.78 9.92 -23.02
C LYS A 472 -7.06 9.10 -22.88
N PRO A 473 -8.21 9.57 -23.40
CA PRO A 473 -9.46 8.85 -23.28
C PRO A 473 -9.42 7.52 -24.04
N THR A 474 -9.92 6.46 -23.41
CA THR A 474 -10.11 5.13 -24.03
C THR A 474 -11.59 4.73 -24.04
N ALA A 475 -12.38 5.23 -23.07
CA ALA A 475 -13.83 5.07 -22.96
C ALA A 475 -14.45 6.30 -22.24
N PRO A 476 -15.79 6.40 -22.10
CA PRO A 476 -16.42 7.56 -21.46
C PRO A 476 -15.96 7.87 -20.03
N LEU A 477 -15.51 6.86 -19.28
CA LEU A 477 -15.03 6.96 -17.90
C LEU A 477 -13.63 6.37 -17.71
N THR A 478 -12.94 6.03 -18.81
CA THR A 478 -11.65 5.33 -18.75
C THR A 478 -10.63 6.04 -19.61
N PHE A 479 -9.43 6.18 -19.08
CA PHE A 479 -8.30 6.82 -19.71
C PHE A 479 -7.05 5.95 -19.52
N GLU A 480 -6.01 6.23 -20.30
CA GLU A 480 -4.72 5.56 -20.24
C GLU A 480 -3.60 6.61 -20.25
N ASP A 481 -2.61 6.44 -19.39
CA ASP A 481 -1.42 7.29 -19.36
C ASP A 481 -0.33 6.84 -20.34
N GLU A 482 0.81 7.55 -20.35
CA GLU A 482 1.92 7.26 -21.25
C GLU A 482 2.61 5.89 -20.99
N SER A 483 2.40 5.31 -19.81
CA SER A 483 2.93 3.99 -19.42
C SER A 483 1.96 2.83 -19.72
N GLY A 484 0.73 3.15 -20.18
CA GLY A 484 -0.33 2.19 -20.38
C GLY A 484 -1.16 1.90 -19.14
N GLN A 485 -0.94 2.61 -18.03
CA GLN A 485 -1.72 2.47 -16.80
C GLN A 485 -3.12 3.04 -17.00
N ILE A 486 -4.12 2.31 -16.52
CA ILE A 486 -5.53 2.67 -16.65
C ILE A 486 -5.94 3.60 -15.52
N ALA A 487 -6.56 4.72 -15.88
CA ALA A 487 -7.29 5.59 -14.97
C ALA A 487 -8.81 5.43 -15.22
N ALA A 488 -9.53 4.99 -14.20
CA ALA A 488 -10.97 4.72 -14.28
C ALA A 488 -11.75 5.60 -13.31
N PHE A 489 -12.69 6.39 -13.83
CA PHE A 489 -13.55 7.25 -13.04
C PHE A 489 -14.88 6.57 -12.73
N LYS A 490 -15.42 6.86 -11.54
CA LYS A 490 -16.72 6.34 -11.11
C LYS A 490 -17.66 7.49 -10.75
N GLU A 491 -18.89 7.37 -11.21
CA GLU A 491 -19.97 8.29 -10.89
C GLU A 491 -20.70 7.86 -9.60
N ASP A 492 -21.23 8.84 -8.86
CA ASP A 492 -22.17 8.60 -7.76
C ASP A 492 -23.58 8.24 -8.28
N ASP A 493 -24.51 7.94 -7.37
CA ASP A 493 -25.91 7.65 -7.69
C ASP A 493 -26.64 8.83 -8.42
N LYS A 494 -26.02 10.01 -8.53
CA LYS A 494 -26.53 11.21 -9.20
C LYS A 494 -25.83 11.50 -10.54
N GLY A 495 -24.86 10.66 -10.95
CA GLY A 495 -24.10 10.84 -12.19
C GLY A 495 -22.93 11.83 -12.09
N ASN A 496 -22.53 12.26 -10.88
CA ASN A 496 -21.36 13.12 -10.70
C ASN A 496 -20.10 12.25 -10.56
N ILE A 497 -19.00 12.67 -11.18
CA ILE A 497 -17.70 12.02 -10.95
C ILE A 497 -17.33 12.17 -9.47
N ALA A 498 -17.25 11.04 -8.77
CA ALA A 498 -17.03 10.98 -7.33
C ALA A 498 -15.73 10.27 -6.97
N TYR A 499 -15.22 9.38 -7.83
CA TYR A 499 -14.00 8.63 -7.56
C TYR A 499 -13.12 8.44 -8.80
N ILE A 500 -11.84 8.15 -8.55
CA ILE A 500 -10.86 7.71 -9.55
C ILE A 500 -10.08 6.50 -9.02
N TYR A 501 -9.86 5.50 -9.87
CA TYR A 501 -8.92 4.40 -9.70
C TYR A 501 -7.74 4.63 -10.64
N TYR A 502 -6.53 4.88 -10.11
CA TYR A 502 -5.36 5.18 -10.92
C TYR A 502 -4.02 4.86 -10.21
N SER A 503 -3.54 5.78 -9.37
CA SER A 503 -2.20 5.75 -8.77
C SER A 503 -2.06 4.87 -7.52
N SER A 504 -3.17 4.39 -6.96
CA SER A 504 -3.20 3.48 -5.81
C SER A 504 -4.08 2.27 -6.15
N PRO A 505 -3.51 1.15 -6.63
CA PRO A 505 -4.31 0.01 -7.10
C PRO A 505 -5.09 -0.72 -5.98
N ASP A 506 -4.81 -0.41 -4.72
CA ASP A 506 -5.45 -0.95 -3.53
C ASP A 506 -6.62 -0.09 -3.00
N SER A 507 -6.96 1.02 -3.65
CA SER A 507 -8.10 1.84 -3.24
C SER A 507 -8.57 2.76 -4.37
N LEU A 508 -9.87 3.03 -4.43
CA LEU A 508 -10.32 4.22 -5.14
C LEU A 508 -9.97 5.48 -4.33
N SER A 509 -9.69 6.56 -5.04
CA SER A 509 -9.54 7.91 -4.51
C SER A 509 -10.84 8.67 -4.67
N GLN A 510 -11.31 9.31 -3.58
CA GLN A 510 -12.52 10.10 -3.57
C GLN A 510 -12.23 11.55 -3.97
N LYS A 511 -13.08 12.10 -4.83
CA LYS A 511 -13.08 13.51 -5.18
C LYS A 511 -13.40 14.33 -3.94
N LEU A 512 -12.45 15.15 -3.51
CA LEU A 512 -12.62 16.02 -2.36
C LEU A 512 -13.61 17.13 -2.72
N VAL A 513 -14.53 17.38 -1.81
CA VAL A 513 -15.43 18.54 -1.89
C VAL A 513 -14.65 19.75 -1.39
N GLU A 514 -14.48 20.76 -2.26
CA GLU A 514 -13.93 22.04 -1.82
C GLU A 514 -14.83 22.63 -0.73
N LYS A 515 -14.27 22.77 0.46
CA LYS A 515 -14.95 23.45 1.56
C LYS A 515 -14.82 24.96 1.36
N PRO A 516 -15.84 25.76 1.73
CA PRO A 516 -15.72 27.22 1.74
C PRO A 516 -14.46 27.66 2.49
N ALA A 517 -13.82 28.75 2.07
CA ALA A 517 -12.70 29.31 2.81
C ALA A 517 -13.14 29.72 4.23
N TYR A 518 -12.20 29.69 5.18
CA TYR A 518 -12.44 30.24 6.51
C TYR A 518 -12.66 31.76 6.42
N THR A 519 -13.54 32.30 7.26
CA THR A 519 -13.99 33.70 7.19
C THR A 519 -12.90 34.71 7.55
N ASP A 520 -11.87 34.27 8.27
CA ASP A 520 -10.72 35.04 8.72
C ASP A 520 -9.44 34.75 7.93
N VAL A 521 -9.52 33.95 6.86
CA VAL A 521 -8.41 33.69 5.94
C VAL A 521 -8.67 34.47 4.64
N GLN A 522 -7.91 35.54 4.44
CA GLN A 522 -8.03 36.37 3.24
C GLN A 522 -7.60 35.57 1.98
N GLY A 523 -8.33 35.75 0.88
CA GLY A 523 -8.09 34.98 -0.36
C GLY A 523 -6.75 35.28 -1.04
N ASP A 524 -6.16 36.45 -0.79
CA ASP A 524 -4.83 36.85 -1.23
C ASP A 524 -3.72 36.52 -0.21
N SER A 525 -4.06 35.92 0.93
CA SER A 525 -3.07 35.43 1.87
C SER A 525 -2.19 34.37 1.20
N PRO A 526 -0.86 34.47 1.31
CA PRO A 526 0.04 33.44 0.77
C PRO A 526 -0.12 32.08 1.45
N TYR A 527 -0.79 32.02 2.61
CA TYR A 527 -1.10 30.78 3.33
C TYR A 527 -2.43 30.13 2.90
N ALA A 528 -3.31 30.86 2.19
CA ALA A 528 -4.65 30.39 1.87
C ALA A 528 -4.68 29.06 1.09
N PRO A 529 -3.80 28.82 0.08
CA PRO A 529 -3.79 27.54 -0.65
C PRO A 529 -3.54 26.33 0.27
N ASP A 530 -2.58 26.47 1.20
CA ASP A 530 -2.22 25.41 2.16
C ASP A 530 -3.31 25.13 3.17
N ILE A 531 -3.90 26.20 3.71
CA ILE A 531 -5.01 26.10 4.66
C ILE A 531 -6.21 25.40 4.01
N ASN A 532 -6.56 25.79 2.78
CA ASN A 532 -7.71 25.23 2.07
C ASN A 532 -7.49 23.75 1.67
N LEU A 533 -6.26 23.39 1.26
CA LEU A 533 -5.88 22.01 0.99
C LEU A 533 -6.07 21.14 2.23
N LEU A 534 -5.49 21.55 3.36
CA LEU A 534 -5.58 20.80 4.61
C LEU A 534 -7.00 20.76 5.19
N ARG A 535 -7.79 21.82 4.99
CA ARG A 535 -9.23 21.82 5.34
C ARG A 535 -9.99 20.76 4.55
N SER A 536 -9.70 20.63 3.25
CA SER A 536 -10.32 19.65 2.36
C SER A 536 -9.92 18.22 2.72
N LEU A 537 -8.70 18.02 3.22
CA LEU A 537 -8.19 16.75 3.75
C LEU A 537 -8.66 16.43 5.18
N GLY A 538 -9.40 17.32 5.84
CA GLY A 538 -9.84 17.11 7.22
C GLY A 538 -8.70 17.10 8.24
N ALA A 539 -7.58 17.77 7.95
CA ALA A 539 -6.41 17.80 8.82
C ALA A 539 -6.67 18.56 10.14
N PHE A 540 -7.55 19.55 10.07
CA PHE A 540 -8.02 20.31 11.22
C PHE A 540 -9.37 19.79 11.68
N GLU A 541 -9.66 19.95 12.97
CA GLU A 541 -10.98 19.66 13.50
C GLU A 541 -11.99 20.60 12.83
N ASP A 542 -13.03 20.01 12.23
CA ASP A 542 -14.11 20.75 11.58
C ASP A 542 -15.32 20.67 12.49
N ASP A 543 -15.33 21.53 13.50
CA ASP A 543 -16.42 21.74 14.46
C ASP A 543 -17.56 22.61 13.88
N GLY A 544 -17.50 22.91 12.57
CA GLY A 544 -18.38 23.87 11.93
C GLY A 544 -17.97 25.33 12.19
N ALA A 545 -16.79 25.58 12.78
CA ALA A 545 -16.28 26.94 12.96
C ALA A 545 -16.03 27.63 11.62
N ALA A 546 -16.46 28.90 11.58
CA ALA A 546 -16.24 29.77 10.45
C ALA A 546 -14.77 30.26 10.38
N ALA A 547 -14.07 30.34 11.52
CA ALA A 547 -12.74 30.93 11.65
C ALA A 547 -11.62 29.89 11.84
N PHE A 548 -10.46 30.13 11.25
CA PHE A 548 -9.25 29.31 11.34
C PHE A 548 -8.30 29.76 12.45
N GLU A 549 -8.28 31.04 12.78
CA GLU A 549 -7.32 31.70 13.68
C GLU A 549 -5.85 31.58 13.19
N PRO A 550 -5.51 32.11 12.00
CA PRO A 550 -4.22 31.86 11.34
C PRO A 550 -2.99 32.20 12.18
N GLU A 551 -3.04 33.29 12.95
CA GLU A 551 -1.94 33.79 13.78
C GLU A 551 -1.86 33.16 15.17
N ARG A 552 -2.84 32.32 15.55
CA ARG A 552 -2.80 31.63 16.85
C ARG A 552 -1.63 30.64 16.86
N ALA A 553 -0.89 30.60 17.96
CA ALA A 553 0.11 29.56 18.19
C ALA A 553 -0.57 28.17 18.20
N ILE A 554 -0.05 27.24 17.40
CA ILE A 554 -0.53 25.86 17.39
C ILE A 554 0.10 25.08 18.54
N THR A 555 -0.69 24.28 19.25
CA THR A 555 -0.17 23.48 20.35
C THR A 555 0.58 22.25 19.83
N ARG A 556 1.41 21.63 20.68
CA ARG A 556 2.11 20.38 20.34
C ARG A 556 1.13 19.27 19.96
N ALA A 557 0.04 19.12 20.71
CA ALA A 557 -0.95 18.09 20.46
C ALA A 557 -1.72 18.33 19.15
N GLU A 558 -2.12 19.57 18.89
CA GLU A 558 -2.79 19.96 17.63
C GLU A 558 -1.90 19.66 16.42
N PHE A 559 -0.63 20.08 16.45
CA PHE A 559 0.31 19.87 15.36
C PHE A 559 0.51 18.39 15.05
N VAL A 560 0.73 17.57 16.08
CA VAL A 560 0.90 16.12 15.92
C VAL A 560 -0.38 15.44 15.43
N ALA A 561 -1.55 15.86 15.91
CA ALA A 561 -2.82 15.27 15.52
C ALA A 561 -3.12 15.42 14.02
N ILE A 562 -2.60 16.48 13.37
CA ILE A 562 -2.67 16.65 11.91
C ILE A 562 -2.08 15.42 11.22
N VAL A 563 -0.90 14.92 11.64
CA VAL A 563 -0.24 13.75 11.04
C VAL A 563 -1.16 12.54 11.02
N ALA A 564 -1.80 12.21 12.15
CA ALA A 564 -2.69 11.05 12.24
C ALA A 564 -3.93 11.21 11.33
N ARG A 565 -4.51 12.42 11.28
CA ARG A 565 -5.69 12.71 10.46
C ARG A 565 -5.38 12.60 8.97
N ILE A 566 -4.31 13.22 8.50
CA ILE A 566 -3.94 13.18 7.08
C ILE A 566 -3.39 11.82 6.65
N ALA A 567 -2.83 11.03 7.57
CA ALA A 567 -2.40 9.66 7.29
C ALA A 567 -3.58 8.67 7.19
N GLY A 568 -4.78 9.02 7.64
CA GLY A 568 -5.96 8.15 7.57
C GLY A 568 -5.87 6.90 8.45
N ILE A 569 -5.06 6.94 9.52
CA ILE A 569 -4.79 5.79 10.39
C ILE A 569 -5.80 5.75 11.54
N MET A 570 -6.26 4.55 11.89
CA MET A 570 -7.16 4.36 13.01
C MET A 570 -6.53 4.91 14.31
N PRO A 571 -7.22 5.75 15.07
CA PRO A 571 -6.72 6.23 16.35
C PRO A 571 -6.41 5.06 17.30
N SER A 572 -5.26 5.13 17.96
CA SER A 572 -4.77 4.07 18.84
C SER A 572 -5.73 3.79 20.00
N LYS A 573 -5.89 2.50 20.29
CA LYS A 573 -6.64 1.96 21.43
C LYS A 573 -5.71 1.48 22.55
N ASN A 574 -4.40 1.64 22.39
CA ASN A 574 -3.43 1.23 23.39
C ASN A 574 -3.35 2.26 24.54
N PRO A 575 -2.79 1.87 25.70
CA PRO A 575 -2.52 2.81 26.78
C PRO A 575 -1.63 3.96 26.32
N VAL A 576 -2.03 5.17 26.69
CA VAL A 576 -1.30 6.41 26.34
C VAL A 576 0.07 6.44 27.01
N ALA A 577 1.12 6.68 26.23
CA ALA A 577 2.52 6.66 26.67
C ALA A 577 2.92 7.87 27.56
N PHE A 578 2.23 9.00 27.38
CA PHE A 578 2.52 10.28 28.06
C PHE A 578 1.49 10.54 29.18
N PRO A 579 1.90 10.71 30.45
CA PRO A 579 0.96 10.82 31.57
C PRO A 579 -0.03 11.97 31.48
N ASP A 580 0.39 13.13 30.98
CA ASP A 580 -0.40 14.34 30.81
C ASP A 580 -1.31 14.32 29.57
N MET A 581 -1.23 13.27 28.74
CA MET A 581 -2.15 13.04 27.63
C MET A 581 -3.37 12.21 28.02
N ARG A 582 -3.41 11.57 29.20
CA ARG A 582 -4.45 10.54 29.51
C ARG A 582 -5.90 11.04 29.39
N ASP A 583 -6.14 12.29 29.77
CA ASP A 583 -7.48 12.91 29.75
C ASP A 583 -7.62 13.96 28.62
N HIS A 584 -6.63 14.05 27.74
CA HIS A 584 -6.61 15.04 26.66
C HIS A 584 -7.43 14.54 25.45
N SER A 585 -8.20 15.42 24.79
CA SER A 585 -9.07 15.04 23.66
C SER A 585 -8.32 14.41 22.48
N LEU A 586 -7.08 14.85 22.24
CA LEU A 586 -6.19 14.34 21.18
C LEU A 586 -5.30 13.15 21.61
N ALA A 587 -5.53 12.54 22.78
CA ALA A 587 -4.69 11.48 23.33
C ALA A 587 -4.45 10.32 22.37
N THR A 588 -5.51 9.81 21.77
CA THR A 588 -5.46 8.64 20.87
C THR A 588 -4.71 8.96 19.59
N LEU A 589 -4.88 10.16 19.04
CA LEU A 589 -4.15 10.61 17.84
C LEU A 589 -2.66 10.76 18.13
N VAL A 590 -2.28 11.43 19.21
CA VAL A 590 -0.87 11.56 19.62
C VAL A 590 -0.24 10.19 19.89
N GLN A 591 -0.98 9.29 20.56
CA GLN A 591 -0.55 7.91 20.79
C GLN A 591 -0.32 7.17 19.47
N THR A 592 -1.19 7.38 18.48
CA THR A 592 -1.03 6.80 17.13
C THR A 592 0.28 7.24 16.50
N VAL A 593 0.59 8.54 16.50
CA VAL A 593 1.83 9.08 15.89
C VAL A 593 3.08 8.63 16.66
N TYR A 594 2.96 8.38 17.97
CA TYR A 594 4.02 7.76 18.77
C TYR A 594 4.27 6.30 18.39
N GLU A 595 3.22 5.52 18.16
CA GLU A 595 3.33 4.12 17.73
C GLU A 595 3.91 3.97 16.33
N LEU A 596 3.68 4.95 15.46
CA LEU A 596 4.35 5.05 14.15
C LEU A 596 5.84 5.38 14.24
N GLY A 597 6.35 5.75 15.42
CA GLY A 597 7.75 6.13 15.62
C GLY A 597 8.11 7.54 15.11
N VAL A 598 7.14 8.29 14.58
CA VAL A 598 7.33 9.71 14.20
C VAL A 598 7.61 10.54 15.45
N LEU A 599 6.85 10.30 16.53
CA LEU A 599 7.19 10.83 17.84
C LEU A 599 8.10 9.88 18.61
N THR A 600 9.07 10.46 19.32
CA THR A 600 9.91 9.73 20.29
C THR A 600 9.81 10.43 21.63
N GLY A 601 9.80 9.66 22.71
CA GLY A 601 9.82 10.19 24.06
C GLY A 601 10.40 9.18 25.05
N VAL A 602 10.62 9.62 26.28
CA VAL A 602 10.90 8.72 27.41
C VAL A 602 9.55 8.39 28.06
N PRO A 603 9.08 7.12 28.01
CA PRO A 603 7.82 6.75 28.65
C PRO A 603 7.79 7.19 30.12
N GLY A 604 6.71 7.86 30.52
CA GLY A 604 6.56 8.43 31.87
C GLY A 604 7.01 9.88 32.04
N GLN A 605 7.53 10.54 30.99
CA GLN A 605 7.67 12.00 30.95
C GLN A 605 6.45 12.66 30.29
N ASN A 606 6.21 13.91 30.64
CA ASN A 606 5.11 14.72 30.11
C ASN A 606 5.36 15.12 28.65
N PHE A 607 4.30 15.14 27.84
CA PHE A 607 4.29 15.60 26.45
C PHE A 607 4.08 17.11 26.31
N GLU A 608 3.48 17.76 27.32
CA GLU A 608 3.10 19.17 27.34
C GLU A 608 2.11 19.56 26.21
N PRO A 609 0.93 18.90 26.12
CA PRO A 609 0.03 19.00 24.97
C PRO A 609 -0.34 20.42 24.55
N ASP A 610 -0.66 21.28 25.53
CA ASP A 610 -1.23 22.61 25.32
C ASP A 610 -0.17 23.71 25.13
N ARG A 611 1.11 23.36 25.29
CA ARG A 611 2.19 24.32 25.02
C ARG A 611 2.28 24.54 23.51
N ALA A 612 2.53 25.78 23.10
CA ALA A 612 2.89 26.08 21.71
C ALA A 612 4.09 25.22 21.27
N ILE A 613 3.99 24.62 20.07
CA ILE A 613 5.11 23.91 19.47
C ILE A 613 6.13 24.93 18.92
N THR A 614 7.42 24.63 19.07
CA THR A 614 8.47 25.43 18.43
C THR A 614 8.72 24.95 16.99
N ARG A 615 9.25 25.82 16.14
CA ARG A 615 9.58 25.47 14.74
C ARG A 615 10.60 24.34 14.61
N GLU A 616 11.53 24.19 15.56
CA GLU A 616 12.51 23.09 15.56
C GLU A 616 11.92 21.73 15.98
N GLU A 617 10.87 21.74 16.81
CA GLU A 617 10.12 20.51 17.14
C GLU A 617 9.23 20.09 15.97
N ALA A 618 8.53 21.04 15.35
CA ALA A 618 7.73 20.82 14.14
C ALA A 618 8.59 20.22 13.00
N ALA A 619 9.81 20.75 12.82
CA ALA A 619 10.74 20.24 11.82
C ALA A 619 11.13 18.77 12.06
N ILE A 620 11.30 18.35 13.32
CA ILE A 620 11.62 16.94 13.65
C ILE A 620 10.46 16.00 13.28
N VAL A 621 9.23 16.41 13.58
CA VAL A 621 8.03 15.62 13.20
C VAL A 621 7.95 15.50 11.69
N ALA A 622 8.12 16.62 10.97
CA ALA A 622 8.07 16.65 9.51
C ALA A 622 9.19 15.83 8.85
N PHE A 623 10.43 15.97 9.35
CA PHE A 623 11.58 15.23 8.84
C PHE A 623 11.42 13.74 9.07
N ARG A 624 10.97 13.29 10.24
CA ARG A 624 10.75 11.86 10.50
C ARG A 624 9.60 11.29 9.69
N LEU A 625 8.54 12.07 9.49
CA LEU A 625 7.48 11.70 8.57
C LEU A 625 8.06 11.52 7.15
N ALA A 626 8.87 12.45 6.66
CA ALA A 626 9.53 12.34 5.35
C ALA A 626 10.50 11.16 5.25
N THR A 627 11.32 10.92 6.27
CA THR A 627 12.20 9.75 6.32
C THR A 627 11.39 8.46 6.26
N GLY A 628 10.25 8.42 6.94
CA GLY A 628 9.35 7.28 6.93
C GLY A 628 8.63 7.08 5.59
N LEU A 629 8.16 8.15 4.96
CA LEU A 629 7.37 8.09 3.73
C LEU A 629 8.26 7.93 2.48
N ILE A 630 9.28 8.77 2.35
CA ILE A 630 10.04 8.94 1.10
C ILE A 630 11.55 8.72 1.30
N GLY A 631 11.96 8.16 2.44
CA GLY A 631 13.38 7.88 2.71
C GLY A 631 14.26 9.14 2.78
N ALA A 632 13.67 10.29 3.14
CA ALA A 632 14.37 11.55 3.22
C ALA A 632 15.63 11.49 4.12
N ALA A 633 16.73 12.04 3.61
CA ALA A 633 18.01 12.16 4.30
C ALA A 633 18.30 13.62 4.67
N PRO A 634 19.17 13.89 5.66
CA PRO A 634 19.56 15.26 6.00
C PRO A 634 20.08 16.03 4.78
N ALA A 635 19.64 17.27 4.62
CA ALA A 635 20.07 18.15 3.53
C ALA A 635 20.50 19.51 4.10
N PRO A 636 21.72 20.00 3.82
CA PRO A 636 22.24 21.19 4.45
C PRO A 636 21.56 22.47 3.95
N ALA A 637 21.26 23.37 4.87
CA ALA A 637 20.76 24.71 4.56
C ALA A 637 21.61 25.79 5.23
N LYS A 638 21.71 26.96 4.58
CA LYS A 638 22.34 28.14 5.19
C LYS A 638 21.32 28.82 6.11
N LEU A 639 21.55 28.80 7.42
CA LEU A 639 20.63 29.34 8.43
C LEU A 639 21.20 30.60 9.09
N ALA A 640 20.36 31.62 9.28
CA ALA A 640 20.74 32.86 9.98
C ALA A 640 20.88 32.64 11.50
N THR A 641 20.08 31.72 12.06
CA THR A 641 20.12 31.32 13.47
C THR A 641 20.27 29.81 13.60
N ALA A 642 21.26 29.36 14.38
CA ALA A 642 21.50 27.94 14.59
C ALA A 642 20.39 27.28 15.43
N PRO A 643 19.87 26.10 15.02
CA PRO A 643 18.91 25.32 15.79
C PRO A 643 19.57 24.66 16.99
N SER A 644 18.77 24.04 17.85
CA SER A 644 19.29 23.17 18.89
C SER A 644 19.93 21.91 18.27
N LYS A 645 21.01 21.38 18.87
CA LYS A 645 21.78 20.26 18.28
C LYS A 645 20.95 19.01 17.95
N TRP A 646 19.90 18.74 18.72
CA TRP A 646 19.01 17.59 18.50
C TRP A 646 18.04 17.77 17.33
N ALA A 647 17.89 19.00 16.83
CA ALA A 647 16.99 19.37 15.73
C ALA A 647 17.75 19.81 14.47
N ASP A 648 19.09 19.79 14.49
CA ASP A 648 19.92 20.42 13.46
C ASP A 648 19.65 19.85 12.06
N ASP A 649 19.74 18.52 11.92
CA ASP A 649 19.49 17.83 10.65
C ASP A 649 18.07 18.10 10.12
N ALA A 650 17.08 18.09 11.01
CA ALA A 650 15.67 18.27 10.63
C ALA A 650 15.37 19.70 10.19
N VAL A 651 15.89 20.70 10.90
CA VAL A 651 15.71 22.11 10.52
C VAL A 651 16.44 22.40 9.21
N GLN A 652 17.66 21.89 9.03
CA GLN A 652 18.38 22.04 7.77
C GLN A 652 17.61 21.40 6.62
N PHE A 653 17.10 20.18 6.80
CA PHE A 653 16.29 19.49 5.80
C PHE A 653 15.04 20.28 5.42
N VAL A 654 14.22 20.69 6.39
CA VAL A 654 12.96 21.41 6.15
C VAL A 654 13.21 22.72 5.40
N VAL A 655 14.26 23.46 5.76
CA VAL A 655 14.64 24.69 5.06
C VAL A 655 15.19 24.41 3.66
N SER A 656 16.02 23.38 3.50
CA SER A 656 16.58 23.00 2.20
C SER A 656 15.50 22.51 1.24
N ALA A 657 14.49 21.81 1.75
CA ALA A 657 13.36 21.31 0.98
C ALA A 657 12.29 22.38 0.69
N GLY A 658 12.41 23.58 1.29
CA GLY A 658 11.41 24.64 1.17
C GLY A 658 10.09 24.31 1.86
N TRP A 659 10.12 23.46 2.89
CA TRP A 659 8.94 22.99 3.62
C TRP A 659 8.54 23.95 4.74
N HIS A 660 8.27 25.20 4.36
CA HIS A 660 7.94 26.28 5.27
C HIS A 660 7.08 27.33 4.55
N GLY A 661 6.50 28.25 5.30
CA GLY A 661 5.74 29.33 4.71
C GLY A 661 6.60 30.53 4.27
N PRO A 662 5.95 31.60 3.78
CA PRO A 662 6.60 32.84 3.34
C PRO A 662 7.28 33.63 4.47
N GLU A 663 7.06 33.29 5.74
CA GLU A 663 7.72 33.93 6.89
C GLU A 663 9.23 33.68 6.92
N VAL A 664 9.70 32.61 6.28
CA VAL A 664 11.11 32.27 6.17
C VAL A 664 11.70 32.98 4.95
N THR A 665 12.32 34.11 5.22
CA THR A 665 13.01 34.92 4.20
C THR A 665 14.51 34.63 4.20
N LYS A 666 15.21 35.02 3.14
CA LYS A 666 16.68 34.95 3.07
C LYS A 666 17.27 36.33 3.32
N ASP A 667 18.30 36.41 4.16
CA ASP A 667 19.09 37.62 4.37
C ASP A 667 19.98 37.94 3.15
N ALA A 668 20.71 39.06 3.19
CA ALA A 668 21.62 39.48 2.12
C ALA A 668 22.75 38.47 1.82
N SER A 669 23.04 37.56 2.75
CA SER A 669 24.01 36.48 2.57
C SER A 669 23.39 35.22 1.97
N GLY A 670 22.07 35.18 1.79
CA GLY A 670 21.31 34.01 1.39
C GLY A 670 20.98 33.04 2.54
N ALA A 671 21.20 33.44 3.80
CA ALA A 671 20.87 32.62 4.97
C ALA A 671 19.39 32.76 5.32
N ALA A 672 18.72 31.65 5.60
CA ALA A 672 17.30 31.60 5.90
C ALA A 672 17.00 32.03 7.36
N GLU A 673 16.05 32.94 7.52
CA GLU A 673 15.52 33.43 8.80
C GLU A 673 14.44 32.49 9.37
N TYR A 674 14.80 31.23 9.61
CA TYR A 674 13.86 30.19 10.07
C TYR A 674 13.38 30.37 11.52
N ARG A 675 14.21 31.01 12.38
CA ARG A 675 13.95 31.22 13.82
C ARG A 675 13.54 29.93 14.55
N PRO A 676 14.44 28.94 14.70
CA PRO A 676 14.10 27.58 15.13
C PRO A 676 13.34 27.49 16.47
N ARG A 677 13.62 28.40 17.41
CA ARG A 677 13.04 28.40 18.77
C ARG A 677 11.76 29.24 18.90
N ALA A 678 11.29 29.87 17.84
CA ALA A 678 10.03 30.61 17.85
C ALA A 678 8.84 29.64 17.93
N SER A 679 7.76 30.07 18.58
CA SER A 679 6.48 29.38 18.51
C SER A 679 5.95 29.39 17.08
N MET A 680 5.38 28.26 16.65
CA MET A 680 4.76 28.13 15.33
C MET A 680 3.28 28.54 15.40
N THR A 681 2.81 29.27 14.39
CA THR A 681 1.38 29.62 14.23
C THR A 681 0.62 28.54 13.44
N LYS A 682 -0.72 28.57 13.47
CA LYS A 682 -1.55 27.64 12.69
C LYS A 682 -1.31 27.76 11.18
N GLN A 683 -1.15 28.97 10.66
CA GLN A 683 -0.87 29.18 9.23
C GLN A 683 0.52 28.69 8.83
N GLU A 684 1.53 28.83 9.70
CA GLU A 684 2.88 28.29 9.48
C GLU A 684 2.85 26.75 9.47
N ALA A 685 2.10 26.14 10.38
CA ALA A 685 1.90 24.69 10.38
C ALA A 685 1.18 24.22 9.11
N ALA A 686 0.15 24.97 8.66
CA ALA A 686 -0.52 24.69 7.41
C ALA A 686 0.43 24.76 6.21
N ALA A 687 1.28 25.79 6.15
CA ALA A 687 2.28 25.93 5.10
C ALA A 687 3.29 24.78 5.10
N LEU A 688 3.81 24.40 6.27
CA LEU A 688 4.75 23.28 6.40
C LEU A 688 4.13 21.98 5.88
N TYR A 689 2.91 21.65 6.32
CA TYR A 689 2.27 20.41 5.88
C TYR A 689 1.81 20.48 4.43
N GLY A 690 1.31 21.62 3.97
CA GLY A 690 0.86 21.79 2.59
C GLY A 690 2.02 21.79 1.57
N THR A 691 3.18 22.34 1.93
CA THR A 691 4.42 22.22 1.13
C THR A 691 5.01 20.81 1.18
N LEU A 692 5.01 20.16 2.35
CA LEU A 692 5.34 18.74 2.47
C LEU A 692 4.43 17.91 1.56
N LEU A 693 3.13 18.14 1.61
CA LEU A 693 2.16 17.45 0.77
C LEU A 693 2.43 17.73 -0.71
N ARG A 694 2.60 18.99 -1.16
CA ARG A 694 2.96 19.27 -2.56
C ARG A 694 4.29 18.63 -2.98
N GLY A 695 5.29 18.63 -2.11
CA GLY A 695 6.56 17.94 -2.35
C GLY A 695 6.38 16.43 -2.50
N ILE A 696 5.38 15.86 -1.83
CA ILE A 696 4.97 14.46 -1.96
C ILE A 696 4.02 14.26 -3.15
N LEU A 697 3.18 15.24 -3.52
CA LEU A 697 2.08 15.14 -4.49
C LEU A 697 2.46 15.54 -5.91
N GLY A 698 3.74 15.79 -6.21
CA GLY A 698 4.14 16.39 -7.49
C GLY A 698 3.72 17.85 -7.61
N HIS A 699 4.42 18.61 -8.46
CA HIS A 699 4.32 20.08 -8.53
C HIS A 699 2.99 20.62 -9.05
#